data_AF-A0A2S1H292-F1
#
_entry.id   AF-A0A2S1H292-F1
#
_cell.length_a   1.000
_cell.length_b   1.000
_cell.length_c   1.000
_cell.angle_alpha   90.00
_cell.angle_beta   90.00
_cell.angle_gamma   90.00
#
_symmetry.space_group_name_H-M   'P 1'
#
loop_
_entity.id
_entity.type
_entity.pdbx_description
1 polymer ?
#
loop_
_entity_poly.entity_id
_entity_poly.type
_entity_poly.pdbx_seq_one_letter_code
_entity_poly.pdbx_strand_id
1 'polypeptide(L)'
;MDYKKILAATAVTSAAIVVPVVAQAEETTEIEVTTNGELISETNSVFGKTIKANTKIDDVDYKYTAYEWYIEGVKVSTGTEYKVPISAVDKTVKLIVTYVDGEITKKMSDTVTIDSLGKAEAKFNDEDGKPVETATINSSITAKGYKVDTGEVVTGFQWYIVDTNTYNFELLSGETDVELDVPFKAQGKQLLFVVSTKQGNYYTSVIDVEEIVVEENDTKFELALNGTTTSNIDEVELVAGDVVSVKNITVDGGNNVKLTASQFDVKYQWYAITKEDNKVNSTILVKDATNASFTVPADSAKKEYGQFMVEIYISVPQIEFDFMYPVFVGNKLAVSEILETYITNLVDSSSKAYQLDIKAPDYTDDMTLTGFMRFKSYVSFLNSEYEKLSPNRKQLISNYALLQEANQDVQAFTKFYDEYKKFVDLKMNFENKTVKHADLTKKFATLKTAYNKLTAKQRSLMPLAGIETNYVDIMQEWLNKSATSYDSKDYITYKIIDDLNKEIVGLLILNTTSEDNTTYGNAYLIAREYDMFPFESIVEFQSKVKTLTEEAAKVDKTFQPLIYTSVLKTAQTNAKKAQAVVDKINLIENAKDSKKKASAIIAANKLYDKLTALQKSLILNIKALTPEETDAQDEASEVVEELRDLISGLKDYTESTEDLTLTIEEITTQYKLLSPADKKQVTNYSTVAQVKKDVKAADKVVKAFAAAEKLEDDANTIDSDNVKGIISKLKSAKTKYQAAYKAYIKLTPTVRILVDSSISEKDLIESFDIIIKGIDTEIDKLSEVTVTDSKASTLIDEITKFEAEVTKGSTDTTVALTTLNSLKTQYKALSSVDKKKVYNYSTLSTINANISKAKTAETKLQAALKDGSESKLTTALTAFKKLTEIQQGLVSKSILDDVNTALEDIQDGKTDKSDLEFMFETLAGEYGYEDVKSAQKEANRLSAKELKAIKNYNAYQNALKELKAVESFIAKIDKLGDTPTYSKKQTIITNYNKLTAKQAMIFESMDGYPQIISEMIKKLTTSSKNLNEFIGSLLVSGQYDLKASFNEVPEVKGEALSFVTSFDEFLAAIDSEYKKLDSKEKKLVPHYSIVTQAKKDSKAIKSVIELAVKYNASSVDSKGSDELKVQWERAFNKLSAQQQSLFNLAMPGFKK
;
A
#
# COMPACT_ATOMS: atom_id res chain seq x y z
N MET A 1 9.94 56.13 73.99
CA MET A 1 9.82 57.48 74.58
C MET A 1 9.18 57.29 75.95
N ASP A 2 9.94 57.58 77.01
CA ASP A 2 9.55 57.41 78.41
C ASP A 2 9.25 58.81 78.98
N TYR A 3 8.13 59.04 79.67
CA TYR A 3 8.03 60.04 80.75
C TYR A 3 6.79 59.83 81.65
N LYS A 4 7.06 59.99 82.95
CA LYS A 4 6.32 59.69 84.17
C LYS A 4 5.25 60.71 84.59
N LYS A 5 4.23 60.18 85.32
CA LYS A 5 3.62 60.59 86.63
C LYS A 5 2.96 61.98 86.81
N ILE A 6 1.89 62.00 87.62
CA ILE A 6 1.70 62.70 88.94
C ILE A 6 0.17 62.73 89.27
N LEU A 7 -0.33 62.03 90.32
CA LEU A 7 -0.69 62.49 91.71
C LEU A 7 -2.00 63.35 91.76
N ALA A 8 -2.87 63.38 92.77
CA ALA A 8 -2.95 62.85 94.14
C ALA A 8 -4.40 62.97 94.66
N ALA A 9 -4.68 62.27 95.77
CA ALA A 9 -5.91 62.30 96.56
C ALA A 9 -6.04 63.52 97.51
N THR A 10 -7.27 63.83 97.94
CA THR A 10 -7.54 64.42 99.27
C THR A 10 -8.94 64.07 99.79
N ALA A 11 -9.05 64.07 101.11
CA ALA A 11 -10.02 63.35 101.93
C ALA A 11 -11.25 64.16 102.40
N VAL A 12 -12.36 63.43 102.61
CA VAL A 12 -13.33 63.39 103.72
C VAL A 12 -13.55 64.66 104.58
N THR A 13 -14.81 65.11 104.71
CA THR A 13 -15.56 65.14 106.00
C THR A 13 -17.01 65.67 105.87
N SER A 14 -17.95 64.85 106.36
CA SER A 14 -19.18 65.12 107.15
C SER A 14 -19.87 66.50 107.12
N ALA A 15 -21.18 66.53 106.84
CA ALA A 15 -22.26 66.70 107.83
C ALA A 15 -23.61 67.04 107.15
N ALA A 16 -24.69 66.54 107.74
CA ALA A 16 -26.06 66.58 107.27
C ALA A 16 -26.74 67.97 107.37
N ILE A 17 -27.62 68.26 106.42
CA ILE A 17 -28.73 69.22 106.58
C ILE A 17 -30.00 68.57 105.98
N VAL A 18 -31.01 68.44 106.82
CA VAL A 18 -32.37 67.97 106.48
C VAL A 18 -33.22 69.17 106.08
N VAL A 19 -33.96 69.05 104.97
CA VAL A 19 -35.16 69.86 104.66
C VAL A 19 -36.22 68.89 104.12
N PRO A 20 -37.48 68.90 104.60
CA PRO A 20 -38.51 68.00 104.13
C PRO A 20 -39.28 68.61 102.95
N VAL A 21 -39.51 67.82 101.90
CA VAL A 21 -40.53 68.09 100.88
C VAL A 21 -41.33 66.81 100.68
N VAL A 22 -42.63 66.91 100.93
CA VAL A 22 -43.63 65.89 100.60
C VAL A 22 -44.02 66.13 99.13
N ALA A 23 -43.79 65.14 98.27
CA ALA A 23 -44.35 65.07 96.91
C ALA A 23 -44.72 63.61 96.59
N GLN A 24 -45.81 63.44 95.85
CA GLN A 24 -46.54 62.20 95.57
C GLN A 24 -45.68 61.09 94.93
N ALA A 25 -46.04 59.83 95.20
CA ALA A 25 -45.50 58.67 94.48
C ALA A 25 -45.95 58.71 93.02
N GLU A 26 -45.00 58.81 92.09
CA GLU A 26 -45.19 58.47 90.68
C GLU A 26 -45.02 56.95 90.54
N GLU A 27 -45.95 56.29 89.86
CA GLU A 27 -45.82 54.88 89.49
C GLU A 27 -44.68 54.72 88.45
N THR A 28 -43.66 53.94 88.81
CA THR A 28 -42.49 53.73 87.95
C THR A 28 -42.67 52.50 87.07
N THR A 29 -43.00 52.68 85.78
CA THR A 29 -42.84 51.62 84.77
C THR A 29 -41.36 51.38 84.51
N GLU A 30 -40.84 50.20 84.85
CA GLU A 30 -39.46 49.76 84.53
C GLU A 30 -39.46 48.86 83.27
N ILE A 31 -38.59 49.18 82.31
CA ILE A 31 -38.32 48.36 81.12
C ILE A 31 -36.88 47.91 81.18
N GLU A 32 -36.69 46.61 81.38
CA GLU A 32 -35.39 45.99 81.50
C GLU A 32 -35.13 45.04 80.32
N VAL A 33 -33.87 44.89 79.96
CA VAL A 33 -33.42 43.88 79.01
C VAL A 33 -32.77 42.76 79.81
N THR A 34 -33.28 41.53 79.63
CA THR A 34 -32.81 40.36 80.37
C THR A 34 -32.22 39.30 79.43
N THR A 35 -31.34 38.45 79.95
CA THR A 35 -30.93 37.21 79.28
C THR A 35 -31.10 36.06 80.27
N ASN A 36 -31.76 34.97 79.85
CA ASN A 36 -32.10 33.83 80.74
C ASN A 36 -32.81 34.21 82.06
N GLY A 37 -33.55 35.33 82.09
CA GLY A 37 -34.28 35.80 83.27
C GLY A 37 -33.46 36.69 84.22
N GLU A 38 -32.19 36.95 83.92
CA GLU A 38 -31.33 37.87 84.68
C GLU A 38 -31.17 39.20 83.94
N LEU A 39 -31.14 40.31 84.69
CA LEU A 39 -30.82 41.64 84.16
C LEU A 39 -29.43 41.65 83.53
N ILE A 40 -29.31 42.25 82.34
CA ILE A 40 -28.01 42.43 81.72
C ILE A 40 -27.30 43.59 82.45
N SER A 41 -26.27 43.26 83.22
CA SER A 41 -25.33 44.23 83.79
C SER A 41 -24.11 44.39 82.86
N GLU A 42 -23.30 45.43 83.07
CA GLU A 42 -22.07 45.78 82.33
C GLU A 42 -20.96 44.70 82.32
N THR A 43 -21.25 43.45 82.70
CA THR A 43 -20.26 42.38 82.88
C THR A 43 -20.63 41.05 82.21
N ASN A 44 -21.72 41.01 81.43
CA ASN A 44 -22.21 39.78 80.79
C ASN A 44 -22.18 39.89 79.26
N SER A 45 -21.27 39.16 78.61
CA SER A 45 -21.30 39.00 77.14
C SER A 45 -22.61 38.32 76.71
N VAL A 46 -23.39 39.02 75.89
CA VAL A 46 -24.68 38.55 75.36
C VAL A 46 -24.64 38.24 73.86
N PHE A 47 -23.45 38.27 73.24
CA PHE A 47 -23.27 37.84 71.86
C PHE A 47 -23.76 36.39 71.67
N GLY A 48 -24.54 36.14 70.62
CA GLY A 48 -25.12 34.83 70.31
C GLY A 48 -26.29 34.40 71.20
N LYS A 49 -26.53 35.11 72.32
CA LYS A 49 -27.66 34.87 73.23
C LYS A 49 -28.91 35.60 72.75
N THR A 50 -30.05 35.10 73.23
CA THR A 50 -31.34 35.79 73.05
C THR A 50 -31.57 36.68 74.26
N ILE A 51 -31.68 37.98 74.00
CA ILE A 51 -32.11 38.97 74.98
C ILE A 51 -33.62 39.12 74.90
N LYS A 52 -34.26 39.35 76.05
CA LYS A 52 -35.71 39.40 76.17
C LYS A 52 -36.14 40.68 76.87
N ALA A 53 -37.23 41.25 76.39
CA ALA A 53 -37.91 42.36 77.03
C ALA A 53 -38.52 41.89 78.36
N ASN A 54 -38.14 42.51 79.47
CA ASN A 54 -38.77 42.34 80.77
C ASN A 54 -39.48 43.64 81.15
N THR A 55 -40.80 43.62 81.22
CA THR A 55 -41.63 44.81 81.48
C THR A 55 -42.50 44.57 82.71
N LYS A 56 -42.35 45.39 83.76
CA LYS A 56 -43.20 45.35 84.98
C LYS A 56 -44.02 46.63 85.11
N ILE A 57 -45.33 46.49 85.30
CA ILE A 57 -46.27 47.57 85.69
C ILE A 57 -47.23 46.99 86.74
N ASP A 58 -47.51 47.75 87.81
CA ASP A 58 -48.35 47.34 88.95
C ASP A 58 -49.84 47.74 88.82
N ASP A 59 -50.28 48.24 87.65
CA ASP A 59 -51.67 48.68 87.40
C ASP A 59 -52.36 47.84 86.30
N VAL A 60 -53.67 47.65 86.44
CA VAL A 60 -54.47 46.56 85.84
C VAL A 60 -55.02 46.89 84.44
N ASP A 61 -54.84 48.13 83.94
CA ASP A 61 -55.46 48.60 82.67
C ASP A 61 -54.47 48.78 81.48
N TYR A 62 -53.18 48.44 81.63
CA TYR A 62 -52.17 48.61 80.56
C TYR A 62 -52.16 47.48 79.51
N LYS A 63 -52.09 47.83 78.22
CA LYS A 63 -51.87 46.87 77.11
C LYS A 63 -50.64 47.25 76.25
N TYR A 64 -49.59 46.43 76.29
CA TYR A 64 -48.43 46.56 75.41
C TYR A 64 -48.80 46.26 73.95
N THR A 65 -48.34 47.09 73.02
CA THR A 65 -48.72 46.99 71.59
C THR A 65 -47.54 46.74 70.65
N ALA A 66 -46.31 47.13 71.01
CA ALA A 66 -45.13 46.86 70.19
C ALA A 66 -43.83 46.86 70.98
N TYR A 67 -42.89 46.01 70.57
CA TYR A 67 -41.50 45.97 71.02
C TYR A 67 -40.59 46.19 69.82
N GLU A 68 -39.70 47.18 69.88
CA GLU A 68 -38.77 47.54 68.81
C GLU A 68 -37.34 47.55 69.33
N TRP A 69 -36.46 46.74 68.76
CA TRP A 69 -35.05 46.67 69.12
C TRP A 69 -34.22 47.56 68.19
N TYR A 70 -33.26 48.28 68.76
CA TYR A 70 -32.37 49.19 68.07
C TYR A 70 -30.91 48.87 68.40
N ILE A 71 -30.04 48.90 67.38
CA ILE A 71 -28.57 48.88 67.52
C ILE A 71 -28.03 50.19 66.98
N GLU A 72 -27.24 50.93 67.77
CA GLU A 72 -26.69 52.25 67.38
C GLU A 72 -27.77 53.19 66.81
N GLY A 73 -28.99 53.14 67.37
CA GLY A 73 -30.12 53.96 66.93
C GLY A 73 -30.83 53.48 65.65
N VAL A 74 -30.40 52.38 65.02
CA VAL A 74 -31.07 51.76 63.85
C VAL A 74 -31.99 50.64 64.32
N LYS A 75 -33.24 50.62 63.87
CA LYS A 75 -34.22 49.56 64.19
C LYS A 75 -33.79 48.25 63.53
N VAL A 76 -33.53 47.21 64.32
CA VAL A 76 -33.00 45.91 63.86
C VAL A 76 -33.98 44.74 64.04
N SER A 77 -34.96 44.85 64.93
CA SER A 77 -35.95 43.79 65.14
C SER A 77 -37.23 44.32 65.79
N THR A 78 -38.29 43.51 65.74
CA THR A 78 -39.53 43.71 66.48
C THR A 78 -39.94 42.44 67.19
N GLY A 79 -40.48 42.54 68.40
CA GLY A 79 -40.90 41.40 69.22
C GLY A 79 -40.28 41.39 70.61
N THR A 80 -40.78 40.53 71.49
CA THR A 80 -40.35 40.46 72.90
C THR A 80 -38.96 39.87 73.10
N GLU A 81 -38.36 39.32 72.04
CA GLU A 81 -37.05 38.68 72.08
C GLU A 81 -36.21 39.13 70.89
N TYR A 82 -34.90 39.22 71.08
CA TYR A 82 -33.92 39.52 70.05
C TYR A 82 -32.68 38.66 70.23
N LYS A 83 -32.25 37.97 69.19
CA LYS A 83 -30.98 37.24 69.21
C LYS A 83 -29.87 38.20 68.79
N VAL A 84 -28.88 38.41 69.67
CA VAL A 84 -27.82 39.39 69.44
C VAL A 84 -26.84 38.87 68.38
N PRO A 85 -26.75 39.52 67.19
CA PRO A 85 -25.82 39.12 66.14
C PRO A 85 -24.40 39.64 66.43
N ILE A 86 -23.40 39.10 65.74
CA ILE A 86 -21.99 39.50 65.92
C ILE A 86 -21.75 40.96 65.52
N SER A 87 -22.53 41.46 64.56
CA SER A 87 -22.49 42.86 64.13
C SER A 87 -22.95 43.85 65.21
N ALA A 88 -23.50 43.37 66.33
CA ALA A 88 -23.91 44.16 67.49
C ALA A 88 -22.83 44.26 68.58
N VAL A 89 -21.70 43.56 68.44
CA VAL A 89 -20.56 43.65 69.36
C VAL A 89 -19.99 45.07 69.35
N ASP A 90 -19.58 45.57 70.52
CA ASP A 90 -19.09 46.94 70.75
C ASP A 90 -20.10 48.04 70.42
N LYS A 91 -21.37 47.65 70.24
CA LYS A 91 -22.48 48.55 69.94
C LYS A 91 -23.48 48.56 71.07
N THR A 92 -24.27 49.62 71.08
CA THR A 92 -25.34 49.84 72.03
C THR A 92 -26.66 49.29 71.51
N VAL A 93 -27.32 48.46 72.31
CA VAL A 93 -28.66 47.93 72.08
C VAL A 93 -29.65 48.68 72.96
N LYS A 94 -30.79 49.08 72.37
CA LYS A 94 -31.93 49.67 73.07
C LYS A 94 -33.22 48.95 72.70
N LEU A 95 -34.08 48.75 73.68
CA LEU A 95 -35.45 48.31 73.47
C LEU A 95 -36.39 49.49 73.63
N ILE A 96 -37.30 49.68 72.69
CA ILE A 96 -38.42 50.61 72.80
C ILE A 96 -39.69 49.81 72.91
N VAL A 97 -40.45 50.02 73.98
CA VAL A 97 -41.77 49.41 74.17
C VAL A 97 -42.83 50.48 74.04
N THR A 98 -43.83 50.20 73.21
CA THR A 98 -45.02 51.04 73.03
C THR A 98 -46.18 50.41 73.78
N TYR A 99 -46.87 51.19 74.62
CA TYR A 99 -48.08 50.77 75.33
C TYR A 99 -49.17 51.84 75.21
N VAL A 100 -50.41 51.45 75.56
CA VAL A 100 -51.58 52.32 75.49
C VAL A 100 -52.21 52.43 76.86
N ASP A 101 -52.37 53.65 77.34
CA ASP A 101 -53.05 54.03 78.59
C ASP A 101 -53.75 55.38 78.40
N GLY A 102 -54.94 55.32 77.79
CA GLY A 102 -55.64 56.52 77.28
C GLY A 102 -54.96 57.20 76.08
N GLU A 103 -53.63 57.22 76.02
CA GLU A 103 -52.78 57.72 74.94
C GLU A 103 -51.67 56.70 74.58
N ILE A 104 -51.06 56.82 73.40
CA ILE A 104 -49.93 55.96 72.98
C ILE A 104 -48.64 56.53 73.55
N THR A 105 -47.98 55.79 74.45
CA THR A 105 -46.70 56.18 75.05
C THR A 105 -45.60 55.20 74.64
N LYS A 106 -44.41 55.73 74.33
CA LYS A 106 -43.19 54.95 74.10
C LYS A 106 -42.24 55.14 75.27
N LYS A 107 -41.78 54.04 75.88
CA LYS A 107 -40.66 54.05 76.83
C LYS A 107 -39.48 53.28 76.27
N MET A 108 -38.29 53.75 76.59
CA MET A 108 -37.03 53.12 76.19
C MET A 108 -36.43 52.40 77.40
N SER A 109 -35.81 51.24 77.17
CA SER A 109 -34.92 50.62 78.14
C SER A 109 -33.65 51.46 78.31
N ASP A 110 -32.89 51.14 79.36
CA ASP A 110 -31.50 51.55 79.42
C ASP A 110 -30.69 51.03 78.24
N THR A 111 -29.60 51.72 77.96
CA THR A 111 -28.67 51.36 76.89
C THR A 111 -27.84 50.18 77.35
N VAL A 112 -27.92 49.06 76.64
CA VAL A 112 -27.07 47.90 76.90
C VAL A 112 -25.92 47.93 75.91
N THR A 113 -24.70 48.17 76.38
CA THR A 113 -23.51 47.97 75.55
C THR A 113 -23.24 46.47 75.48
N ILE A 114 -23.07 45.94 74.28
CA ILE A 114 -22.66 44.55 74.09
C ILE A 114 -21.14 44.49 74.24
N ASP A 115 -20.68 43.75 75.25
CA ASP A 115 -19.25 43.62 75.56
C ASP A 115 -18.41 43.23 74.35
N SER A 116 -17.20 43.83 74.27
CA SER A 116 -16.16 43.42 73.34
C SER A 116 -15.85 41.93 73.47
N LEU A 117 -15.67 41.26 72.34
CA LEU A 117 -15.17 39.87 72.33
C LEU A 117 -13.73 39.86 72.85
N GLY A 118 -13.36 38.81 73.59
CA GLY A 118 -11.98 38.62 74.05
C GLY A 118 -11.01 38.48 72.85
N LYS A 119 -9.76 38.92 72.99
CA LYS A 119 -8.74 38.71 71.96
C LYS A 119 -8.09 37.35 72.15
N ALA A 120 -8.24 36.45 71.18
CA ALA A 120 -7.69 35.10 71.28
C ALA A 120 -6.16 35.01 71.06
N GLU A 121 -5.51 36.05 70.50
CA GLU A 121 -4.09 36.01 70.06
C GLU A 121 -3.71 34.77 69.23
N ALA A 122 -4.62 34.25 68.39
CA ALA A 122 -4.30 33.09 67.56
C ALA A 122 -3.21 33.45 66.52
N LYS A 123 -2.26 32.53 66.32
CA LYS A 123 -1.31 32.56 65.22
C LYS A 123 -1.83 31.69 64.10
N PHE A 124 -1.99 32.26 62.91
CA PHE A 124 -2.40 31.52 61.73
C PHE A 124 -1.17 30.92 61.07
N ASN A 125 -1.26 29.65 60.71
CA ASN A 125 -0.21 28.95 60.01
C ASN A 125 -0.75 28.39 58.69
N ASP A 126 0.10 28.30 57.67
CA ASP A 126 -0.18 27.58 56.43
C ASP A 126 -0.21 26.04 56.63
N GLU A 127 -0.47 25.31 55.56
CA GLU A 127 -0.49 23.84 55.51
C GLU A 127 0.84 23.18 55.94
N ASP A 128 1.97 23.87 55.75
CA ASP A 128 3.31 23.45 56.19
C ASP A 128 3.55 23.72 57.69
N GLY A 129 2.61 24.42 58.35
CA GLY A 129 2.71 24.83 59.74
C GLY A 129 3.56 26.07 59.98
N LYS A 130 3.90 26.85 58.95
CA LYS A 130 4.62 28.13 59.06
C LYS A 130 3.64 29.28 59.37
N PRO A 131 4.00 30.23 60.24
CA PRO A 131 3.16 31.39 60.52
C PRO A 131 2.94 32.25 59.28
N VAL A 132 1.71 32.69 59.06
CA VAL A 132 1.30 33.59 57.97
C VAL A 132 0.59 34.83 58.52
N GLU A 133 0.82 35.98 57.88
CA GLU A 133 0.17 37.25 58.21
C GLU A 133 -1.06 37.51 57.31
N THR A 134 -1.12 36.86 56.16
CA THR A 134 -2.24 36.89 55.19
C THR A 134 -2.65 35.46 54.81
N ALA A 135 -3.92 35.28 54.50
CA ALA A 135 -4.50 34.03 54.01
C ALA A 135 -4.61 34.08 52.48
N THR A 136 -4.18 33.01 51.82
CA THR A 136 -4.21 32.89 50.35
C THR A 136 -5.46 32.09 49.94
N ILE A 137 -6.15 32.53 48.88
CA ILE A 137 -7.35 31.83 48.38
C ILE A 137 -7.01 30.39 47.94
N ASN A 138 -7.91 29.45 48.22
CA ASN A 138 -7.76 28.02 47.95
C ASN A 138 -6.60 27.33 48.72
N SER A 139 -5.99 27.99 49.70
CA SER A 139 -5.04 27.35 50.63
C SER A 139 -5.72 26.98 51.95
N SER A 140 -5.09 26.09 52.71
CA SER A 140 -5.55 25.74 54.06
C SER A 140 -4.78 26.53 55.10
N ILE A 141 -5.51 27.12 56.06
CA ILE A 141 -4.94 27.83 57.20
C ILE A 141 -5.37 27.18 58.52
N THR A 142 -4.46 27.12 59.49
CA THR A 142 -4.76 26.62 60.85
C THR A 142 -4.56 27.71 61.89
N ALA A 143 -5.57 27.97 62.71
CA ALA A 143 -5.46 28.84 63.87
C ALA A 143 -4.84 28.10 65.08
N LYS A 144 -3.60 28.44 65.46
CA LYS A 144 -2.85 27.80 66.55
C LYS A 144 -2.51 28.78 67.67
N GLY A 145 -2.29 28.23 68.88
CA GLY A 145 -1.83 29.02 70.03
C GLY A 145 -2.83 30.06 70.54
N TYR A 146 -4.11 29.91 70.19
CA TYR A 146 -5.19 30.73 70.74
C TYR A 146 -5.22 30.62 72.27
N LYS A 147 -5.39 31.75 72.94
CA LYS A 147 -5.53 31.89 74.39
C LYS A 147 -6.94 32.31 74.72
N VAL A 148 -7.47 31.71 75.78
CA VAL A 148 -8.69 32.14 76.46
C VAL A 148 -8.31 32.51 77.90
N ASP A 149 -9.16 33.23 78.62
CA ASP A 149 -8.84 33.65 79.98
C ASP A 149 -8.65 32.46 80.93
N THR A 150 -7.87 32.68 81.99
CA THR A 150 -7.44 31.62 82.90
C THR A 150 -8.64 31.00 83.63
N GLY A 151 -8.91 29.72 83.39
CA GLY A 151 -10.05 28.99 83.96
C GLY A 151 -11.17 28.66 82.98
N GLU A 152 -11.08 29.13 81.73
CA GLU A 152 -12.07 28.84 80.69
C GLU A 152 -11.82 27.54 79.94
N VAL A 153 -12.90 26.89 79.49
CA VAL A 153 -12.85 25.63 78.73
C VAL A 153 -13.42 25.83 77.34
N VAL A 154 -12.64 25.60 76.29
CA VAL A 154 -13.08 25.72 74.89
C VAL A 154 -14.13 24.64 74.56
N THR A 155 -15.18 25.06 73.84
CA THR A 155 -16.33 24.22 73.46
C THR A 155 -16.57 24.13 71.96
N GLY A 156 -16.00 25.02 71.16
CA GLY A 156 -16.09 24.95 69.70
C GLY A 156 -15.45 26.14 69.00
N PHE A 157 -15.33 26.00 67.68
CA PHE A 157 -14.79 27.02 66.78
C PHE A 157 -15.80 27.38 65.70
N GLN A 158 -15.66 28.57 65.12
CA GLN A 158 -16.46 28.99 63.98
C GLN A 158 -15.73 30.06 63.17
N TRP A 159 -15.81 29.98 61.84
CA TRP A 159 -15.28 30.98 60.93
C TRP A 159 -16.36 31.87 60.29
N TYR A 160 -16.00 33.13 60.02
CA TYR A 160 -16.81 34.11 59.31
C TYR A 160 -15.97 34.87 58.29
N ILE A 161 -16.59 35.28 57.18
CA ILE A 161 -16.02 36.31 56.29
C ILE A 161 -16.50 37.67 56.78
N VAL A 162 -15.58 38.61 56.89
CA VAL A 162 -15.84 39.98 57.29
C VAL A 162 -15.55 40.89 56.11
N ASP A 163 -16.61 41.50 55.59
CA ASP A 163 -16.49 42.60 54.64
C ASP A 163 -16.25 43.89 55.43
N THR A 164 -15.02 44.39 55.40
CA THR A 164 -14.57 45.55 56.20
C THR A 164 -15.19 46.86 55.74
N ASN A 165 -15.70 46.93 54.50
CA ASN A 165 -16.36 48.12 53.96
C ASN A 165 -17.81 48.22 54.43
N THR A 166 -18.49 47.08 54.57
CA THR A 166 -19.91 47.03 54.96
C THR A 166 -20.15 46.58 56.40
N TYR A 167 -19.09 46.15 57.10
CA TYR A 167 -19.14 45.48 58.41
C TYR A 167 -20.12 44.30 58.43
N ASN A 168 -20.27 43.62 57.29
CA ASN A 168 -21.12 42.46 57.17
C ASN A 168 -20.33 41.19 57.53
N PHE A 169 -20.97 40.31 58.28
CA PHE A 169 -20.38 39.06 58.76
C PHE A 169 -21.14 37.90 58.13
N GLU A 170 -20.49 37.22 57.19
CA GLU A 170 -21.05 36.04 56.54
C GLU A 170 -20.54 34.78 57.24
N LEU A 171 -21.47 33.98 57.76
CA LEU A 171 -21.15 32.70 58.40
C LEU A 171 -20.61 31.70 57.36
N LEU A 172 -19.43 31.14 57.62
CA LEU A 172 -18.95 29.96 56.90
C LEU A 172 -19.56 28.69 57.51
N SER A 173 -20.77 28.37 57.06
CA SER A 173 -21.56 27.27 57.60
C SER A 173 -20.83 25.93 57.48
N GLY A 174 -20.63 25.25 58.61
CA GLY A 174 -19.93 23.95 58.67
C GLY A 174 -18.46 24.04 59.06
N GLU A 175 -17.84 25.21 58.91
CA GLU A 175 -16.43 25.46 59.25
C GLU A 175 -16.26 25.67 60.76
N THR A 176 -16.22 24.54 61.49
CA THR A 176 -16.21 24.48 62.96
C THR A 176 -14.91 23.92 63.55
N ASP A 177 -13.90 23.74 62.71
CA ASP A 177 -12.55 23.32 63.10
C ASP A 177 -11.58 24.51 63.18
N VAL A 178 -10.38 24.27 63.72
CA VAL A 178 -9.28 25.23 63.73
C VAL A 178 -8.62 25.39 62.36
N GLU A 179 -8.87 24.46 61.44
CA GLU A 179 -8.45 24.47 60.05
C GLU A 179 -9.56 25.04 59.17
N LEU A 180 -9.18 25.82 58.16
CA LEU A 180 -10.09 26.39 57.16
C LEU A 180 -9.42 26.40 55.79
N ASP A 181 -10.09 25.83 54.80
CA ASP A 181 -9.77 26.07 53.40
C ASP A 181 -10.34 27.43 52.99
N VAL A 182 -9.46 28.37 52.66
CA VAL A 182 -9.79 29.77 52.43
C VAL A 182 -10.71 29.87 51.19
N PRO A 183 -11.98 30.28 51.35
CA PRO A 183 -12.94 30.24 50.26
C PRO A 183 -12.76 31.41 49.30
N PHE A 184 -12.97 31.16 48.00
CA PHE A 184 -12.84 32.18 46.93
C PHE A 184 -13.60 33.50 47.21
N LYS A 185 -14.80 33.41 47.79
CA LYS A 185 -15.64 34.56 48.16
C LYS A 185 -15.05 35.48 49.25
N ALA A 186 -13.97 35.06 49.92
CA ALA A 186 -13.25 35.84 50.92
C ALA A 186 -12.14 36.72 50.33
N GLN A 187 -11.92 36.68 49.00
CA GLN A 187 -10.93 37.51 48.32
C GLN A 187 -11.04 38.99 48.71
N GLY A 188 -9.91 39.60 49.08
CA GLY A 188 -9.82 41.01 49.47
C GLY A 188 -10.60 41.39 50.74
N LYS A 189 -11.08 40.40 51.50
CA LYS A 189 -11.82 40.56 52.76
C LYS A 189 -11.02 40.00 53.93
N GLN A 190 -11.62 39.98 55.12
CA GLN A 190 -11.03 39.37 56.31
C GLN A 190 -11.72 38.05 56.67
N LEU A 191 -10.97 37.13 57.27
CA LEU A 191 -11.51 35.96 57.95
C LEU A 191 -11.46 36.17 59.46
N LEU A 192 -12.58 35.94 60.12
CA LEU A 192 -12.72 36.01 61.57
C LEU A 192 -12.85 34.59 62.14
N PHE A 193 -11.88 34.21 62.96
CA PHE A 193 -11.87 32.98 63.73
C PHE A 193 -12.46 33.24 65.12
N VAL A 194 -13.52 32.52 65.49
CA VAL A 194 -14.23 32.65 66.77
C VAL A 194 -14.06 31.38 67.60
N VAL A 195 -13.56 31.53 68.82
CA VAL A 195 -13.45 30.47 69.84
C VAL A 195 -14.55 30.65 70.87
N SER A 196 -15.36 29.61 71.10
CA SER A 196 -16.45 29.64 72.08
C SER A 196 -16.08 28.83 73.32
N THR A 197 -16.35 29.35 74.53
CA THR A 197 -16.05 28.65 75.79
C THR A 197 -17.31 28.16 76.52
N LYS A 198 -17.15 27.20 77.43
CA LYS A 198 -18.23 26.61 78.23
C LYS A 198 -18.90 27.64 79.13
N GLN A 199 -18.17 28.69 79.49
CA GLN A 199 -18.62 29.83 80.27
C GLN A 199 -19.48 30.80 79.45
N GLY A 200 -19.60 30.57 78.13
CA GLY A 200 -20.35 31.41 77.22
C GLY A 200 -19.61 32.66 76.77
N ASN A 201 -18.28 32.68 76.91
CA ASN A 201 -17.42 33.75 76.41
C ASN A 201 -16.89 33.38 75.02
N TYR A 202 -16.59 34.42 74.25
CA TYR A 202 -16.17 34.30 72.86
C TYR A 202 -14.89 35.09 72.64
N TYR A 203 -13.93 34.46 71.98
CA TYR A 203 -12.64 35.07 71.66
C TYR A 203 -12.43 35.09 70.15
N THR A 204 -11.84 36.15 69.63
CA THR A 204 -11.65 36.29 68.19
C THR A 204 -10.22 36.54 67.75
N SER A 205 -9.90 36.15 66.53
CA SER A 205 -8.70 36.54 65.80
C SER A 205 -9.05 36.76 64.34
N VAL A 206 -8.36 37.69 63.67
CA VAL A 206 -8.60 38.06 62.28
C VAL A 206 -7.36 37.84 61.44
N ILE A 207 -7.56 37.47 60.18
CA ILE A 207 -6.52 37.42 59.15
C ILE A 207 -7.06 38.03 57.86
N ASP A 208 -6.23 38.86 57.21
CA ASP A 208 -6.54 39.43 55.90
C ASP A 208 -6.41 38.37 54.82
N VAL A 209 -7.29 38.39 53.83
CA VAL A 209 -7.26 37.49 52.67
C VAL A 209 -6.75 38.24 51.46
N GLU A 210 -5.79 37.66 50.75
CA GLU A 210 -5.18 38.25 49.58
C GLU A 210 -6.21 38.53 48.47
N GLU A 211 -6.05 39.68 47.80
CA GLU A 211 -6.83 40.04 46.61
C GLU A 211 -6.24 39.35 45.38
N ILE A 212 -7.12 38.79 44.53
CA ILE A 212 -6.73 38.13 43.27
C ILE A 212 -6.55 39.22 42.22
N VAL A 213 -5.39 39.22 41.59
CA VAL A 213 -5.01 40.10 40.49
C VAL A 213 -4.48 39.21 39.37
N VAL A 214 -5.23 39.07 38.28
CA VAL A 214 -4.83 38.25 37.12
C VAL A 214 -4.13 39.15 36.10
N GLU A 215 -2.87 38.87 35.78
CA GLU A 215 -2.13 39.56 34.72
C GLU A 215 -2.02 38.70 33.43
N GLU A 216 -1.63 39.33 32.31
CA GLU A 216 -1.46 38.67 31.01
C GLU A 216 -0.45 37.50 31.02
N ASN A 217 0.55 37.50 31.92
CA ASN A 217 1.57 36.44 31.96
C ASN A 217 1.19 35.26 32.87
N ASP A 218 0.04 35.33 33.53
CA ASP A 218 -0.38 34.39 34.58
C ASP A 218 -1.13 33.18 34.03
N THR A 219 -1.47 33.17 32.74
CA THR A 219 -2.09 32.04 32.05
C THR A 219 -1.04 31.15 31.39
N LYS A 220 -1.10 29.84 31.63
CA LYS A 220 -0.29 28.83 30.94
C LYS A 220 -1.17 27.78 30.28
N PHE A 221 -0.80 27.36 29.08
CA PHE A 221 -1.47 26.31 28.31
C PHE A 221 -0.45 25.52 27.48
N GLU A 222 -0.85 24.33 27.03
CA GLU A 222 -0.07 23.48 26.14
C GLU A 222 -0.80 23.29 24.81
N LEU A 223 -0.04 23.22 23.72
CA LEU A 223 -0.58 22.89 22.40
C LEU A 223 -0.31 21.42 22.09
N ALA A 224 -1.32 20.75 21.55
CA ALA A 224 -1.22 19.37 21.13
C ALA A 224 -1.59 19.20 19.66
N LEU A 225 -0.76 18.43 18.96
CA LEU A 225 -0.99 17.98 17.58
C LEU A 225 -1.40 16.51 17.60
N ASN A 226 -2.56 16.20 17.04
CA ASN A 226 -3.14 14.85 16.99
C ASN A 226 -3.16 14.15 18.37
N GLY A 227 -3.37 14.93 19.43
CA GLY A 227 -3.44 14.46 20.81
C GLY A 227 -2.14 14.55 21.61
N THR A 228 -0.98 14.69 20.98
CA THR A 228 0.35 14.75 21.61
C THR A 228 0.78 16.19 21.85
N THR A 229 1.12 16.53 23.09
CA THR A 229 1.65 17.86 23.45
C THR A 229 3.06 18.05 22.89
N THR A 230 3.31 19.22 22.28
CA THR A 230 4.61 19.54 21.68
C THR A 230 4.92 21.03 21.85
N SER A 231 6.17 21.34 22.18
CA SER A 231 6.65 22.70 22.46
C SER A 231 6.91 23.55 21.21
N ASN A 232 6.89 22.97 20.01
CA ASN A 232 7.31 23.61 18.76
C ASN A 232 6.24 23.52 17.65
N ILE A 233 4.95 23.59 18.01
CA ILE A 233 3.86 23.42 17.03
C ILE A 233 3.82 24.56 15.99
N ASP A 234 4.39 25.71 16.33
CA ASP A 234 4.65 26.84 15.45
C ASP A 234 5.69 26.50 14.35
N GLU A 235 6.57 25.52 14.58
CA GLU A 235 7.55 25.03 13.59
C GLU A 235 7.03 23.86 12.74
N VAL A 236 5.86 23.30 13.06
CA VAL A 236 5.29 22.12 12.38
C VAL A 236 4.28 22.55 11.33
N GLU A 237 4.61 22.39 10.04
CA GLU A 237 3.66 22.58 8.93
C GLU A 237 2.37 21.79 9.18
N LEU A 238 1.20 22.43 9.13
CA LEU A 238 -0.09 21.76 9.32
C LEU A 238 -0.65 21.27 7.99
N VAL A 239 -1.08 20.01 7.91
CA VAL A 239 -1.73 19.45 6.71
C VAL A 239 -3.21 19.16 6.92
N ALA A 240 -3.97 19.07 5.83
CA ALA A 240 -5.38 18.71 5.86
C ALA A 240 -5.64 17.45 6.73
N GLY A 241 -6.59 17.58 7.65
CA GLY A 241 -6.96 16.52 8.59
C GLY A 241 -6.12 16.43 9.86
N ASP A 242 -5.04 17.19 10.02
CA ASP A 242 -4.37 17.32 11.32
C ASP A 242 -5.32 17.99 12.33
N VAL A 243 -5.29 17.52 13.58
CA VAL A 243 -6.08 18.07 14.69
C VAL A 243 -5.16 18.82 15.64
N VAL A 244 -5.38 20.12 15.80
CA VAL A 244 -4.68 20.96 16.76
C VAL A 244 -5.60 21.23 17.95
N SER A 245 -5.09 21.15 19.18
CA SER A 245 -5.88 21.42 20.38
C SER A 245 -5.11 22.17 21.44
N VAL A 246 -5.78 23.07 22.15
CA VAL A 246 -5.30 23.71 23.38
C VAL A 246 -5.63 22.80 24.57
N LYS A 247 -4.65 22.55 25.44
CA LYS A 247 -4.76 21.68 26.62
C LYS A 247 -4.14 22.33 27.85
N ASN A 248 -4.45 21.78 29.03
CA ASN A 248 -3.81 22.08 30.31
C ASN A 248 -3.78 23.59 30.65
N ILE A 249 -4.91 24.27 30.44
CA ILE A 249 -5.04 25.68 30.80
C ILE A 249 -5.01 25.82 32.32
N THR A 250 -4.09 26.66 32.80
CA THR A 250 -3.98 27.07 34.19
C THR A 250 -3.93 28.59 34.24
N VAL A 251 -4.62 29.18 35.22
CA VAL A 251 -4.69 30.62 35.43
C VAL A 251 -4.18 30.90 36.84
N ASP A 252 -3.09 31.64 36.94
CA ASP A 252 -2.58 32.18 38.19
C ASP A 252 -3.35 33.47 38.53
N GLY A 253 -3.72 33.60 39.80
CA GLY A 253 -4.48 34.71 40.34
C GLY A 253 -3.59 35.82 40.91
N GLY A 254 -2.28 35.75 40.67
CA GLY A 254 -1.29 36.62 41.30
C GLY A 254 -1.04 36.22 42.76
N ASN A 255 0.03 36.73 43.37
CA ASN A 255 0.39 36.49 44.79
C ASN A 255 0.45 35.00 45.20
N ASN A 256 0.80 34.10 44.27
CA ASN A 256 0.80 32.63 44.45
C ASN A 256 -0.60 31.98 44.57
N VAL A 257 -1.67 32.68 44.20
CA VAL A 257 -3.03 32.12 44.16
C VAL A 257 -3.21 31.28 42.90
N LYS A 258 -3.49 29.98 43.02
CA LYS A 258 -3.86 29.16 41.85
C LYS A 258 -5.37 29.04 41.73
N LEU A 259 -5.92 29.48 40.60
CA LEU A 259 -7.33 29.32 40.31
C LEU A 259 -7.65 27.86 39.94
N THR A 260 -8.77 27.37 40.46
CA THR A 260 -9.33 26.07 40.09
C THR A 260 -10.19 26.22 38.83
N ALA A 261 -10.35 25.13 38.06
CA ALA A 261 -11.09 25.16 36.79
C ALA A 261 -12.57 25.60 36.91
N SER A 262 -13.17 25.55 38.11
CA SER A 262 -14.53 26.05 38.37
C SER A 262 -14.59 27.57 38.63
N GLN A 263 -13.45 28.25 38.73
CA GLN A 263 -13.36 29.67 39.05
C GLN A 263 -13.18 30.56 37.81
N PHE A 264 -13.00 29.99 36.61
CA PHE A 264 -12.86 30.71 35.35
C PHE A 264 -13.51 29.96 34.18
N ASP A 265 -13.89 30.70 33.14
CA ASP A 265 -14.41 30.17 31.88
C ASP A 265 -13.42 30.39 30.73
N VAL A 266 -13.42 29.49 29.75
CA VAL A 266 -12.57 29.59 28.55
C VAL A 266 -13.39 29.45 27.26
N LYS A 267 -13.18 30.35 26.30
CA LYS A 267 -13.74 30.28 24.94
C LYS A 267 -12.64 30.32 23.89
N TYR A 268 -12.91 29.78 22.70
CA TYR A 268 -11.95 29.67 21.60
C TYR A 268 -12.54 30.19 20.31
N GLN A 269 -11.70 30.76 19.44
CA GLN A 269 -12.05 31.07 18.05
C GLN A 269 -10.86 30.82 17.12
N TRP A 270 -11.07 30.05 16.06
CA TRP A 270 -10.01 29.73 15.09
C TRP A 270 -10.08 30.58 13.82
N TYR A 271 -8.90 30.89 13.28
CA TYR A 271 -8.69 31.67 12.07
C TYR A 271 -7.65 31.01 11.16
N ALA A 272 -7.82 31.19 9.85
CA ALA A 272 -6.84 30.80 8.83
C ALA A 272 -6.13 32.04 8.29
N ILE A 273 -4.82 31.94 8.04
CA ILE A 273 -4.00 33.04 7.53
C ILE A 273 -3.59 32.71 6.09
N THR A 274 -3.93 33.57 5.13
CA THR A 274 -3.55 33.36 3.71
C THR A 274 -2.15 33.89 3.41
N LYS A 275 -1.44 33.19 2.51
CA LYS A 275 -0.20 33.65 1.88
C LYS A 275 -0.52 34.22 0.49
N GLU A 276 0.06 35.38 0.17
CA GLU A 276 0.18 35.89 -1.20
C GLU A 276 1.63 36.36 -1.35
N ASP A 277 2.35 35.90 -2.38
CA ASP A 277 3.75 36.28 -2.67
C ASP A 277 4.73 36.15 -1.48
N ASN A 278 4.62 35.05 -0.70
CA ASN A 278 5.41 34.82 0.52
C ASN A 278 5.26 35.91 1.61
N LYS A 279 4.19 36.71 1.57
CA LYS A 279 3.82 37.67 2.62
C LYS A 279 2.47 37.32 3.24
N VAL A 280 2.38 37.52 4.56
CA VAL A 280 1.15 37.33 5.35
C VAL A 280 0.23 38.53 5.12
N ASN A 281 -0.94 38.33 4.50
CA ASN A 281 -1.79 39.45 4.06
C ASN A 281 -3.17 39.53 4.75
N SER A 282 -3.83 38.43 5.16
CA SER A 282 -5.16 38.52 5.80
C SER A 282 -5.54 37.34 6.70
N THR A 283 -6.22 37.66 7.81
CA THR A 283 -6.82 36.69 8.76
C THR A 283 -8.27 36.41 8.35
N ILE A 284 -8.59 35.13 8.11
CA ILE A 284 -9.92 34.66 7.71
C ILE A 284 -10.55 33.89 8.86
N LEU A 285 -11.73 34.32 9.29
CA LEU A 285 -12.53 33.61 10.29
C LEU A 285 -12.88 32.21 9.80
N VAL A 286 -12.52 31.17 10.56
CA VAL A 286 -13.03 29.83 10.31
C VAL A 286 -14.38 29.72 11.01
N LYS A 287 -15.44 29.85 10.22
CA LYS A 287 -16.81 29.86 10.71
C LYS A 287 -17.10 28.60 11.57
N ASP A 288 -17.73 28.81 12.71
CA ASP A 288 -18.19 27.77 13.65
C ASP A 288 -17.05 26.94 14.32
N ALA A 289 -15.78 27.32 14.14
CA ALA A 289 -14.65 26.71 14.84
C ALA A 289 -14.42 27.37 16.21
N THR A 290 -15.27 27.06 17.18
CA THR A 290 -15.25 27.64 18.54
C THR A 290 -14.81 26.67 19.65
N ASN A 291 -14.36 25.47 19.27
CA ASN A 291 -13.94 24.44 20.21
C ASN A 291 -12.44 24.58 20.55
N ALA A 292 -12.04 24.01 21.69
CA ALA A 292 -10.62 23.92 22.10
C ALA A 292 -9.74 23.14 21.09
N SER A 293 -10.37 22.33 20.25
CA SER A 293 -9.73 21.58 19.16
C SER A 293 -10.25 21.99 17.80
N PHE A 294 -9.36 22.01 16.82
CA PHE A 294 -9.62 22.37 15.43
C PHE A 294 -8.99 21.34 14.48
N THR A 295 -9.74 20.94 13.46
CA THR A 295 -9.25 20.06 12.39
C THR A 295 -8.96 20.90 11.16
N VAL A 296 -7.75 20.79 10.63
CA VAL A 296 -7.31 21.51 9.44
C VAL A 296 -8.20 21.13 8.25
N PRO A 297 -8.90 22.08 7.59
CA PRO A 297 -9.85 21.80 6.52
C PRO A 297 -9.21 21.11 5.31
N ALA A 298 -9.99 20.27 4.62
CA ALA A 298 -9.52 19.51 3.46
C ALA A 298 -9.11 20.40 2.25
N ASP A 299 -9.64 21.61 2.16
CA ASP A 299 -9.38 22.58 1.11
C ASP A 299 -8.20 23.53 1.41
N SER A 300 -7.51 23.35 2.55
CA SER A 300 -6.43 24.24 3.01
C SER A 300 -5.31 24.42 1.98
N ALA A 301 -4.95 23.35 1.25
CA ALA A 301 -3.92 23.40 0.21
C ALA A 301 -4.37 24.19 -1.05
N LYS A 302 -5.67 24.19 -1.36
CA LYS A 302 -6.21 24.92 -2.53
C LYS A 302 -6.42 26.41 -2.25
N LYS A 303 -6.50 26.79 -0.98
CA LYS A 303 -6.78 28.16 -0.53
C LYS A 303 -5.54 28.89 0.01
N GLU A 304 -4.36 28.28 -0.15
CA GLU A 304 -3.07 28.84 0.27
C GLU A 304 -3.07 29.33 1.72
N TYR A 305 -3.70 28.56 2.61
CA TYR A 305 -3.64 28.82 4.05
C TYR A 305 -2.22 28.54 4.52
N GLY A 306 -1.49 29.62 4.82
CA GLY A 306 -0.09 29.57 5.18
C GLY A 306 0.17 29.23 6.65
N GLN A 307 -0.77 29.54 7.53
CA GLN A 307 -0.76 29.33 8.99
C GLN A 307 -2.20 29.32 9.55
N PHE A 308 -2.37 28.85 10.78
CA PHE A 308 -3.62 28.98 11.54
C PHE A 308 -3.38 29.74 12.85
N MET A 309 -4.42 30.39 13.38
CA MET A 309 -4.40 31.09 14.65
C MET A 309 -5.60 30.69 15.50
N VAL A 310 -5.40 30.50 16.81
CA VAL A 310 -6.50 30.42 17.78
C VAL A 310 -6.46 31.61 18.72
N GLU A 311 -7.60 32.27 18.91
CA GLU A 311 -7.83 33.23 19.99
C GLU A 311 -8.45 32.50 21.18
N ILE A 312 -7.76 32.55 22.32
CA ILE A 312 -8.24 31.99 23.59
C ILE A 312 -8.73 33.13 24.47
N TYR A 313 -10.01 33.09 24.84
CA TYR A 313 -10.63 34.05 25.75
C TYR A 313 -10.80 33.44 27.13
N ILE A 314 -10.28 34.10 28.16
CA ILE A 314 -10.44 33.68 29.56
C ILE A 314 -11.22 34.75 30.29
N SER A 315 -12.28 34.34 31.00
CA SER A 315 -13.09 35.22 31.84
C SER A 315 -13.19 34.68 33.25
N VAL A 316 -13.00 35.54 34.26
CA VAL A 316 -13.21 35.19 35.68
C VAL A 316 -14.47 35.93 36.16
N PRO A 317 -15.64 35.25 36.21
CA PRO A 317 -16.95 35.92 36.31
C PRO A 317 -17.14 36.82 37.52
N GLN A 318 -16.38 36.59 38.60
CA GLN A 318 -16.51 37.32 39.87
C GLN A 318 -15.67 38.60 39.94
N ILE A 319 -14.79 38.87 38.96
CA ILE A 319 -13.88 40.03 38.94
C ILE A 319 -13.93 40.83 37.61
N GLU A 320 -14.94 40.60 36.76
CA GLU A 320 -15.17 41.30 35.46
C GLU A 320 -13.89 41.52 34.63
N PHE A 321 -13.12 40.46 34.39
CA PHE A 321 -11.84 40.51 33.68
C PHE A 321 -11.81 39.54 32.48
N ASP A 322 -11.41 40.04 31.30
CA ASP A 322 -11.33 39.28 30.03
C ASP A 322 -9.95 39.48 29.35
N PHE A 323 -9.28 38.39 28.97
CA PHE A 323 -8.03 38.43 28.18
C PHE A 323 -8.11 37.60 26.89
N MET A 324 -7.38 37.99 25.84
CA MET A 324 -7.35 37.30 24.53
C MET A 324 -5.91 36.95 24.14
N TYR A 325 -5.62 35.66 23.93
CA TYR A 325 -4.30 35.19 23.47
C TYR A 325 -4.35 34.72 22.01
N PRO A 326 -3.68 35.40 21.06
CA PRO A 326 -3.50 34.91 19.70
C PRO A 326 -2.34 33.91 19.66
N VAL A 327 -2.61 32.67 19.24
CA VAL A 327 -1.62 31.60 19.15
C VAL A 327 -1.48 31.14 17.71
N PHE A 328 -0.31 31.35 17.11
CA PHE A 328 -0.01 30.97 15.72
C PHE A 328 0.52 29.54 15.62
N VAL A 329 0.10 28.84 14.56
CA VAL A 329 0.48 27.44 14.31
C VAL A 329 0.85 27.25 12.83
N GLY A 330 2.01 26.62 12.58
CA GLY A 330 2.42 26.09 11.28
C GLY A 330 3.24 26.98 10.34
N ASN A 331 4.46 27.39 10.72
CA ASN A 331 5.29 28.36 10.00
C ASN A 331 6.51 27.81 9.22
N LYS A 332 6.63 26.52 8.88
CA LYS A 332 7.86 26.01 8.19
C LYS A 332 7.60 25.17 6.93
N LEU A 333 8.57 25.24 6.00
CA LEU A 333 8.67 24.42 4.79
C LEU A 333 8.69 22.92 5.12
N ALA A 334 8.10 22.12 4.23
CA ALA A 334 7.64 20.77 4.48
C ALA A 334 8.74 19.75 4.87
N VAL A 335 8.58 19.14 6.05
CA VAL A 335 9.37 17.96 6.47
C VAL A 335 9.24 16.81 5.45
N SER A 336 8.11 16.72 4.74
CA SER A 336 7.91 15.75 3.65
C SER A 336 8.75 16.04 2.42
N GLU A 337 9.00 17.29 2.04
CA GLU A 337 9.87 17.64 0.90
C GLU A 337 11.34 17.29 1.18
N ILE A 338 11.80 17.51 2.43
CA ILE A 338 13.14 17.13 2.87
C ILE A 338 13.30 15.61 2.89
N LEU A 339 12.32 14.88 3.44
CA LEU A 339 12.36 13.41 3.47
C LEU A 339 12.28 12.81 2.06
N GLU A 340 11.42 13.35 1.20
CA GLU A 340 11.34 12.94 -0.21
C GLU A 340 12.67 13.20 -0.94
N THR A 341 13.34 14.32 -0.66
CA THR A 341 14.70 14.59 -1.16
C THR A 341 15.70 13.55 -0.63
N TYR A 342 15.67 13.22 0.66
CA TYR A 342 16.57 12.23 1.25
C TYR A 342 16.31 10.79 0.76
N ILE A 343 15.05 10.43 0.48
CA ILE A 343 14.69 9.15 -0.14
C ILE A 343 15.15 9.12 -1.60
N THR A 344 15.04 10.23 -2.34
CA THR A 344 15.53 10.34 -3.72
C THR A 344 17.04 10.13 -3.78
N ASN A 345 17.76 10.62 -2.78
CA ASN A 345 19.19 10.41 -2.63
C ASN A 345 19.60 8.93 -2.43
N LEU A 346 18.66 8.00 -2.20
CA LEU A 346 18.97 6.56 -2.20
C LEU A 346 19.28 6.00 -3.61
N VAL A 347 18.84 6.69 -4.68
CA VAL A 347 19.01 6.27 -6.08
C VAL A 347 20.32 6.76 -6.68
N ASP A 348 20.79 7.91 -6.23
CA ASP A 348 22.03 8.47 -6.72
C ASP A 348 23.20 7.74 -6.05
N SER A 349 23.91 6.92 -6.83
CA SER A 349 25.15 6.28 -6.41
C SER A 349 26.24 7.28 -5.99
N SER A 350 26.03 8.59 -6.22
CA SER A 350 26.88 9.70 -5.79
C SER A 350 26.37 10.45 -4.55
N SER A 351 25.22 10.10 -3.95
CA SER A 351 24.69 10.87 -2.83
C SER A 351 25.53 10.73 -1.55
N LYS A 352 25.71 11.87 -0.88
CA LYS A 352 26.51 12.10 0.32
C LYS A 352 26.19 11.21 1.53
N ALA A 353 25.21 10.29 1.46
CA ALA A 353 25.03 9.25 2.47
C ALA A 353 26.23 8.29 2.57
N TYR A 354 26.98 8.13 1.47
CA TYR A 354 28.26 7.42 1.44
C TYR A 354 29.43 8.27 2.00
N GLN A 355 29.24 9.57 2.22
CA GLN A 355 30.27 10.55 2.62
C GLN A 355 29.96 11.30 3.94
N LEU A 356 29.13 10.77 4.83
CA LEU A 356 29.00 11.38 6.17
C LEU A 356 30.31 11.18 6.95
N ASP A 357 31.16 12.21 6.88
CA ASP A 357 32.34 12.44 7.70
C ASP A 357 31.92 12.69 9.15
N ILE A 358 31.39 11.66 9.82
CA ILE A 358 31.39 11.62 11.27
C ILE A 358 32.73 10.99 11.65
N LYS A 359 33.68 11.85 12.02
CA LYS A 359 34.93 11.47 12.67
C LYS A 359 34.63 10.67 13.93
N ALA A 360 34.53 9.35 13.80
CA ALA A 360 34.65 8.44 14.92
C ALA A 360 36.15 8.12 15.09
N PRO A 361 36.76 8.39 16.25
CA PRO A 361 38.16 8.09 16.49
C PRO A 361 38.35 6.58 16.65
N ASP A 362 39.46 6.07 16.11
CA ASP A 362 40.16 4.87 16.57
C ASP A 362 39.56 3.48 16.28
N TYR A 363 39.21 3.18 15.02
CA TYR A 363 39.19 1.79 14.55
C TYR A 363 40.01 1.62 13.26
N THR A 364 41.07 0.82 13.37
CA THR A 364 42.06 0.51 12.33
C THR A 364 41.51 -0.45 11.25
N ASP A 365 41.84 -0.13 9.99
CA ASP A 365 42.10 -1.02 8.84
C ASP A 365 41.01 -1.83 8.10
N ASP A 366 39.71 -1.53 8.21
CA ASP A 366 38.73 -2.07 7.23
C ASP A 366 37.70 -1.01 6.77
N MET A 367 38.10 -0.22 5.77
CA MET A 367 37.28 0.85 5.18
C MET A 367 35.99 0.37 4.50
N THR A 368 35.85 -0.94 4.21
CA THR A 368 34.68 -1.48 3.47
C THR A 368 33.52 -1.86 4.39
N LEU A 369 33.82 -2.37 5.60
CA LEU A 369 32.82 -2.75 6.60
C LEU A 369 32.00 -1.55 7.11
N THR A 370 32.64 -0.38 7.17
CA THR A 370 32.05 0.88 7.64
C THR A 370 30.98 1.42 6.68
N GLY A 371 31.13 1.16 5.37
CA GLY A 371 30.20 1.65 4.33
C GLY A 371 28.82 1.00 4.40
N PHE A 372 28.76 -0.33 4.51
CA PHE A 372 27.48 -1.04 4.67
C PHE A 372 26.78 -0.68 5.99
N MET A 373 27.52 -0.58 7.10
CA MET A 373 26.95 -0.20 8.39
C MET A 373 26.38 1.22 8.37
N ARG A 374 27.06 2.16 7.70
CA ARG A 374 26.53 3.52 7.47
C ARG A 374 25.28 3.52 6.61
N PHE A 375 25.27 2.79 5.49
CA PHE A 375 24.10 2.66 4.62
C PHE A 375 22.91 2.05 5.37
N LYS A 376 23.12 0.98 6.13
CA LYS A 376 22.12 0.35 6.99
C LYS A 376 21.56 1.34 8.02
N SER A 377 22.41 2.12 8.67
CA SER A 377 21.99 3.15 9.63
C SER A 377 21.22 4.28 8.95
N TYR A 378 21.62 4.72 7.75
CA TYR A 378 20.93 5.76 7.00
C TYR A 378 19.53 5.30 6.54
N VAL A 379 19.41 4.09 6.00
CA VAL A 379 18.11 3.48 5.68
C VAL A 379 17.24 3.33 6.93
N SER A 380 17.83 2.93 8.06
CA SER A 380 17.12 2.86 9.34
C SER A 380 16.65 4.23 9.84
N PHE A 381 17.47 5.28 9.67
CA PHE A 381 17.10 6.66 9.97
C PHE A 381 15.93 7.12 9.11
N LEU A 382 15.99 6.93 7.79
CA LEU A 382 14.91 7.31 6.89
C LEU A 382 13.61 6.55 7.17
N ASN A 383 13.67 5.27 7.55
CA ASN A 383 12.49 4.55 8.02
C ASN A 383 11.93 5.16 9.31
N SER A 384 12.79 5.51 10.26
CA SER A 384 12.37 6.15 11.51
C SER A 384 11.68 7.48 11.24
N GLU A 385 12.26 8.32 10.39
CA GLU A 385 11.64 9.60 9.98
C GLU A 385 10.33 9.38 9.23
N TYR A 386 10.25 8.38 8.35
CA TYR A 386 9.00 8.02 7.68
C TYR A 386 7.93 7.52 8.67
N GLU A 387 8.30 6.70 9.66
CA GLU A 387 7.35 6.19 10.66
C GLU A 387 6.84 7.25 11.63
N LYS A 388 7.60 8.33 11.85
CA LYS A 388 7.14 9.51 12.61
C LYS A 388 6.06 10.31 11.86
N LEU A 389 5.91 10.12 10.55
CA LEU A 389 4.89 10.82 9.77
C LEU A 389 3.49 10.28 10.09
N SER A 390 2.53 11.21 10.17
CA SER A 390 1.11 10.84 10.26
C SER A 390 0.66 10.10 8.99
N PRO A 391 -0.43 9.31 9.04
CA PRO A 391 -0.95 8.58 7.88
C PRO A 391 -1.17 9.47 6.64
N ASN A 392 -1.63 10.71 6.84
CA ASN A 392 -1.85 11.66 5.76
C ASN A 392 -0.54 12.15 5.15
N ARG A 393 0.51 12.37 5.96
CA ARG A 393 1.85 12.79 5.47
C ARG A 393 2.58 11.67 4.73
N LYS A 394 2.41 10.42 5.16
CA LYS A 394 2.96 9.25 4.45
C LYS A 394 2.48 9.15 3.00
N GLN A 395 1.28 9.65 2.70
CA GLN A 395 0.71 9.67 1.33
C GLN A 395 1.36 10.72 0.41
N LEU A 396 2.03 11.74 0.97
CA LEU A 396 2.71 12.78 0.21
C LEU A 396 4.10 12.34 -0.28
N ILE A 397 4.67 11.27 0.27
CA ILE A 397 6.00 10.75 -0.12
C ILE A 397 5.86 9.88 -1.38
N SER A 398 5.97 10.50 -2.56
CA SER A 398 5.73 9.82 -3.84
C SER A 398 6.76 8.73 -4.17
N ASN A 399 7.95 8.85 -3.60
CA ASN A 399 9.12 8.02 -3.91
C ASN A 399 9.42 6.94 -2.84
N TYR A 400 8.47 6.65 -1.95
CA TYR A 400 8.64 5.67 -0.85
C TYR A 400 9.07 4.27 -1.32
N ALA A 401 8.73 3.88 -2.55
CA ALA A 401 9.17 2.62 -3.16
C ALA A 401 10.71 2.47 -3.16
N LEU A 402 11.46 3.57 -3.26
CA LEU A 402 12.94 3.57 -3.20
C LEU A 402 13.46 3.18 -1.80
N LEU A 403 12.80 3.67 -0.74
CA LEU A 403 13.12 3.30 0.63
C LEU A 403 12.78 1.83 0.91
N GLN A 404 11.68 1.32 0.34
CA GLN A 404 11.32 -0.10 0.40
C GLN A 404 12.37 -0.98 -0.30
N GLU A 405 12.85 -0.58 -1.46
CA GLU A 405 13.93 -1.28 -2.18
C GLU A 405 15.24 -1.27 -1.38
N ALA A 406 15.64 -0.12 -0.84
CA ALA A 406 16.85 0.00 -0.01
C ALA A 406 16.77 -0.87 1.26
N ASN A 407 15.59 -0.99 1.87
CA ASN A 407 15.37 -1.92 2.99
C ASN A 407 15.58 -3.39 2.59
N GLN A 408 15.08 -3.79 1.42
CA GLN A 408 15.29 -5.14 0.91
C GLN A 408 16.76 -5.41 0.63
N ASP A 409 17.48 -4.42 0.08
CA ASP A 409 18.93 -4.50 -0.16
C ASP A 409 19.70 -4.67 1.16
N VAL A 410 19.37 -3.89 2.20
CA VAL A 410 19.97 -4.02 3.55
C VAL A 410 19.70 -5.40 4.14
N GLN A 411 18.49 -5.94 4.00
CA GLN A 411 18.15 -7.27 4.51
C GLN A 411 18.89 -8.39 3.77
N ALA A 412 18.94 -8.31 2.44
CA ALA A 412 19.65 -9.28 1.60
C ALA A 412 21.14 -9.29 1.93
N PHE A 413 21.75 -8.10 2.06
CA PHE A 413 23.16 -7.97 2.38
C PHE A 413 23.49 -8.34 3.82
N THR A 414 22.63 -8.04 4.80
CA THR A 414 22.82 -8.46 6.21
C THR A 414 22.98 -9.99 6.32
N LYS A 415 22.16 -10.76 5.59
CA LYS A 415 22.28 -12.23 5.56
C LYS A 415 23.62 -12.71 5.02
N PHE A 416 24.13 -12.04 3.98
CA PHE A 416 25.45 -12.33 3.44
C PHE A 416 26.55 -11.96 4.44
N TYR A 417 26.44 -10.80 5.08
CA TYR A 417 27.38 -10.32 6.08
C TYR A 417 27.49 -11.25 7.30
N ASP A 418 26.37 -11.82 7.76
CA ASP A 418 26.38 -12.82 8.83
C ASP A 418 27.15 -14.10 8.43
N GLU A 419 27.06 -14.51 7.17
CA GLU A 419 27.86 -15.63 6.65
C GLU A 419 29.33 -15.26 6.48
N TYR A 420 29.64 -14.01 6.12
CA TYR A 420 31.00 -13.48 6.06
C TYR A 420 31.64 -13.45 7.46
N LYS A 421 30.93 -12.96 8.49
CA LYS A 421 31.40 -13.00 9.88
C LYS A 421 31.78 -14.41 10.31
N LYS A 422 30.92 -15.40 10.05
CA LYS A 422 31.22 -16.82 10.33
C LYS A 422 32.48 -17.30 9.62
N PHE A 423 32.74 -16.82 8.40
CA PHE A 423 33.97 -17.14 7.67
C PHE A 423 35.20 -16.49 8.30
N VAL A 424 35.12 -15.23 8.72
CA VAL A 424 36.21 -14.54 9.44
C VAL A 424 36.50 -15.23 10.78
N ASP A 425 35.47 -15.62 11.53
CA ASP A 425 35.64 -16.41 12.78
C ASP A 425 36.33 -17.75 12.51
N LEU A 426 35.96 -18.44 11.42
CA LEU A 426 36.61 -19.67 10.99
C LEU A 426 38.08 -19.44 10.57
N LYS A 427 38.40 -18.30 9.93
CA LYS A 427 39.77 -17.90 9.59
C LYS A 427 40.61 -17.70 10.86
N MET A 428 40.15 -16.90 11.83
CA MET A 428 40.88 -16.67 13.09
C MET A 428 41.13 -17.99 13.83
N ASN A 429 40.17 -18.92 13.81
CA ASN A 429 40.34 -20.25 14.42
C ASN A 429 41.30 -21.17 13.65
N PHE A 430 41.45 -20.97 12.33
CA PHE A 430 42.46 -21.64 11.51
C PHE A 430 43.88 -21.10 11.81
N GLU A 431 44.05 -19.79 11.98
CA GLU A 431 45.31 -19.17 12.43
C GLU A 431 45.75 -19.75 13.79
N ASN A 432 44.77 -20.09 14.65
CA ASN A 432 44.97 -20.78 15.93
C ASN A 432 45.04 -22.33 15.86
N LYS A 433 45.10 -22.92 14.65
CA LYS A 433 45.25 -24.38 14.38
C LYS A 433 44.12 -25.29 14.89
N THR A 434 42.90 -24.79 15.08
CA THR A 434 41.77 -25.58 15.62
C THR A 434 40.77 -26.09 14.57
N VAL A 435 40.91 -25.69 13.30
CA VAL A 435 39.96 -26.01 12.21
C VAL A 435 40.68 -26.58 10.99
N LYS A 436 40.04 -27.51 10.25
CA LYS A 436 40.60 -28.15 9.05
C LYS A 436 40.37 -27.30 7.79
N HIS A 437 41.32 -27.35 6.86
CA HIS A 437 41.26 -26.63 5.57
C HIS A 437 39.99 -26.94 4.75
N ALA A 438 39.55 -28.21 4.72
CA ALA A 438 38.34 -28.61 3.99
C ALA A 438 37.06 -27.87 4.47
N ASP A 439 37.00 -27.54 5.76
CA ASP A 439 35.86 -26.82 6.35
C ASP A 439 35.89 -25.34 5.95
N LEU A 440 37.07 -24.74 5.90
CA LEU A 440 37.27 -23.36 5.45
C LEU A 440 36.99 -23.20 3.94
N THR A 441 37.49 -24.11 3.11
CA THR A 441 37.24 -24.13 1.65
C THR A 441 35.76 -24.32 1.33
N LYS A 442 35.07 -25.23 2.06
CA LYS A 442 33.63 -25.41 1.94
C LYS A 442 32.85 -24.17 2.37
N LYS A 443 33.30 -23.48 3.43
CA LYS A 443 32.69 -22.24 3.90
C LYS A 443 32.90 -21.11 2.90
N PHE A 444 34.10 -20.96 2.34
CA PHE A 444 34.39 -19.99 1.28
C PHE A 444 33.55 -20.24 0.03
N ALA A 445 33.42 -21.49 -0.44
CA ALA A 445 32.56 -21.82 -1.57
C ALA A 445 31.08 -21.47 -1.32
N THR A 446 30.62 -21.67 -0.08
CA THR A 446 29.27 -21.29 0.36
C THR A 446 29.10 -19.76 0.37
N LEU A 447 30.09 -19.05 0.91
CA LEU A 447 30.12 -17.59 0.96
C LEU A 447 30.16 -16.98 -0.45
N LYS A 448 31.00 -17.50 -1.34
CA LYS A 448 31.07 -17.13 -2.76
C LYS A 448 29.75 -17.37 -3.47
N THR A 449 29.07 -18.49 -3.19
CA THR A 449 27.73 -18.76 -3.73
C THR A 449 26.70 -17.77 -3.21
N ALA A 450 26.76 -17.38 -1.94
CA ALA A 450 25.89 -16.36 -1.35
C ALA A 450 26.16 -14.97 -1.95
N TYR A 451 27.43 -14.56 -2.09
CA TYR A 451 27.83 -13.34 -2.78
C TYR A 451 27.34 -13.33 -4.23
N ASN A 452 27.44 -14.47 -4.93
CA ASN A 452 26.98 -14.61 -6.30
C ASN A 452 25.47 -14.54 -6.50
N LYS A 453 24.68 -14.60 -5.42
CA LYS A 453 23.23 -14.38 -5.47
C LYS A 453 22.84 -12.91 -5.28
N LEU A 454 23.76 -12.05 -4.82
CA LEU A 454 23.50 -10.62 -4.66
C LEU A 454 23.43 -9.91 -6.03
N THR A 455 22.63 -8.86 -6.12
CA THR A 455 22.57 -7.98 -7.29
C THR A 455 23.82 -7.10 -7.39
N ALA A 456 24.06 -6.44 -8.53
CA ALA A 456 25.20 -5.53 -8.67
C ALA A 456 25.18 -4.38 -7.63
N LYS A 457 23.99 -3.82 -7.36
CA LYS A 457 23.75 -2.77 -6.34
C LYS A 457 23.97 -3.28 -4.91
N GLN A 458 23.62 -4.54 -4.63
CA GLN A 458 23.91 -5.16 -3.34
C GLN A 458 25.40 -5.48 -3.19
N ARG A 459 26.07 -5.87 -4.26
CA ARG A 459 27.52 -6.15 -4.27
C ARG A 459 28.38 -4.90 -4.10
N SER A 460 27.90 -3.73 -4.53
CA SER A 460 28.64 -2.48 -4.30
C SER A 460 28.72 -2.09 -2.82
N LEU A 461 27.92 -2.71 -1.94
CA LEU A 461 28.00 -2.52 -0.49
C LEU A 461 29.23 -3.18 0.14
N MET A 462 29.92 -4.10 -0.57
CA MET A 462 31.20 -4.67 -0.14
C MET A 462 32.00 -5.22 -1.35
N PRO A 463 33.18 -4.67 -1.64
CA PRO A 463 34.07 -5.17 -2.69
C PRO A 463 34.56 -6.60 -2.38
N LEU A 464 34.57 -7.47 -3.41
CA LEU A 464 35.09 -8.86 -3.31
C LEU A 464 36.56 -8.92 -2.87
N ALA A 465 37.36 -7.91 -3.20
CA ALA A 465 38.80 -7.89 -2.97
C ALA A 465 39.17 -8.20 -1.51
N GLY A 466 38.45 -7.65 -0.52
CA GLY A 466 38.71 -7.92 0.90
C GLY A 466 38.43 -9.37 1.32
N ILE A 467 37.56 -10.09 0.61
CA ILE A 467 37.26 -11.51 0.87
C ILE A 467 38.31 -12.42 0.21
N GLU A 468 38.81 -12.02 -0.95
CA GLU A 468 39.83 -12.74 -1.72
C GLU A 468 41.22 -12.66 -1.10
N THR A 469 41.67 -11.47 -0.70
CA THR A 469 42.96 -11.29 -0.01
C THR A 469 43.05 -12.22 1.20
N ASN A 470 41.97 -12.27 1.99
CA ASN A 470 41.87 -13.19 3.13
C ASN A 470 42.00 -14.68 2.77
N TYR A 471 41.52 -15.12 1.60
CA TYR A 471 41.64 -16.51 1.15
C TYR A 471 43.04 -16.79 0.57
N VAL A 472 43.58 -15.85 -0.21
CA VAL A 472 44.92 -15.95 -0.82
C VAL A 472 46.00 -15.99 0.26
N ASP A 473 45.93 -15.12 1.28
CA ASP A 473 46.89 -15.10 2.39
C ASP A 473 46.90 -16.43 3.16
N ILE A 474 45.73 -17.02 3.40
CA ILE A 474 45.60 -18.33 4.06
C ILE A 474 46.21 -19.45 3.20
N MET A 475 45.97 -19.42 1.88
CA MET A 475 46.55 -20.39 0.95
C MET A 475 48.06 -20.23 0.84
N GLN A 476 48.58 -19.00 0.83
CA GLN A 476 50.00 -18.67 0.87
C GLN A 476 50.65 -19.18 2.16
N GLU A 477 50.07 -18.92 3.34
CA GLU A 477 50.57 -19.45 4.60
C GLU A 477 50.62 -20.98 4.65
N TRP A 478 49.60 -21.64 4.08
CA TRP A 478 49.53 -23.10 4.03
C TRP A 478 50.57 -23.69 3.07
N LEU A 479 50.74 -23.10 1.88
CA LEU A 479 51.76 -23.51 0.91
C LEU A 479 53.18 -23.29 1.42
N ASN A 480 53.40 -22.18 2.12
CA ASN A 480 54.66 -21.90 2.82
C ASN A 480 54.94 -22.91 3.96
N LYS A 481 53.89 -23.52 4.55
CA LYS A 481 54.00 -24.60 5.54
C LYS A 481 54.13 -25.99 4.90
N SER A 482 53.67 -26.20 3.66
CA SER A 482 53.66 -27.51 2.98
C SER A 482 54.78 -27.71 1.95
N ALA A 483 55.48 -26.67 1.50
CA ALA A 483 56.50 -26.78 0.46
C ALA A 483 57.73 -25.90 0.71
N THR A 484 58.92 -26.46 0.53
CA THR A 484 60.22 -25.76 0.53
C THR A 484 60.54 -25.05 -0.78
N SER A 485 59.59 -24.85 -1.70
CA SER A 485 59.77 -23.96 -2.85
C SER A 485 58.44 -23.41 -3.39
N TYR A 486 58.49 -22.17 -3.88
CA TYR A 486 57.41 -21.44 -4.56
C TYR A 486 56.92 -22.08 -5.88
N ASP A 487 57.37 -23.29 -6.21
CA ASP A 487 57.26 -23.93 -7.54
C ASP A 487 56.20 -25.05 -7.60
N SER A 488 55.34 -25.16 -6.57
CA SER A 488 54.24 -26.13 -6.63
C SER A 488 53.23 -25.73 -7.71
N LYS A 489 52.88 -26.68 -8.60
CA LYS A 489 51.93 -26.49 -9.69
C LYS A 489 50.57 -25.91 -9.24
N ASP A 490 50.17 -26.23 -8.01
CA ASP A 490 48.93 -25.73 -7.40
C ASP A 490 49.04 -24.25 -7.00
N TYR A 491 50.16 -23.79 -6.41
CA TYR A 491 50.40 -22.37 -6.11
C TYR A 491 50.33 -21.51 -7.38
N ILE A 492 51.02 -21.94 -8.44
CA ILE A 492 51.01 -21.25 -9.74
C ILE A 492 49.58 -21.19 -10.30
N THR A 493 48.81 -22.27 -10.17
CA THR A 493 47.42 -22.31 -10.62
C THR A 493 46.52 -21.35 -9.82
N TYR A 494 46.69 -21.27 -8.50
CA TYR A 494 45.92 -20.33 -7.66
C TYR A 494 46.31 -18.87 -7.91
N LYS A 495 47.59 -18.57 -8.09
CA LYS A 495 48.05 -17.23 -8.45
C LYS A 495 47.48 -16.78 -9.80
N ILE A 496 47.48 -17.68 -10.80
CA ILE A 496 46.82 -17.43 -12.10
C ILE A 496 45.32 -17.14 -11.93
N ILE A 497 44.63 -17.87 -11.06
CA ILE A 497 43.20 -17.65 -10.79
C ILE A 497 42.95 -16.32 -10.08
N ASP A 498 43.82 -15.95 -9.13
CA ASP A 498 43.76 -14.69 -8.39
C ASP A 498 44.01 -13.49 -9.32
N ASP A 499 45.09 -13.51 -10.10
CA ASP A 499 45.41 -12.48 -11.10
C ASP A 499 44.26 -12.35 -12.12
N LEU A 500 43.72 -13.48 -12.60
CA LEU A 500 42.57 -13.50 -13.50
C LEU A 500 41.31 -12.89 -12.85
N ASN A 501 41.00 -13.24 -11.60
CA ASN A 501 39.82 -12.72 -10.91
C ASN A 501 39.95 -11.22 -10.60
N LYS A 502 41.14 -10.73 -10.26
CA LYS A 502 41.43 -9.30 -10.11
C LYS A 502 41.13 -8.55 -11.39
N GLU A 503 41.61 -9.05 -12.53
CA GLU A 503 41.30 -8.45 -13.83
C GLU A 503 39.81 -8.52 -14.17
N ILE A 504 39.10 -9.59 -13.81
CA ILE A 504 37.64 -9.71 -13.97
C ILE A 504 36.88 -8.70 -13.09
N VAL A 505 37.32 -8.48 -11.85
CA VAL A 505 36.72 -7.48 -10.95
C VAL A 505 36.96 -6.07 -11.47
N GLY A 506 38.10 -5.82 -12.13
CA GLY A 506 38.37 -4.56 -12.84
C GLY A 506 37.32 -4.15 -13.86
N LEU A 507 36.58 -5.11 -14.43
CA LEU A 507 35.48 -4.85 -15.36
C LEU A 507 34.27 -4.17 -14.70
N LEU A 508 34.24 -4.07 -13.37
CA LEU A 508 33.20 -3.40 -12.59
C LEU A 508 33.57 -1.95 -12.23
N ILE A 509 34.80 -1.52 -12.51
CA ILE A 509 35.27 -0.15 -12.25
C ILE A 509 34.58 0.80 -13.24
N LEU A 510 33.88 1.81 -12.71
CA LEU A 510 33.16 2.81 -13.50
C LEU A 510 34.16 3.81 -14.09
N ASN A 511 33.97 4.18 -15.36
CA ASN A 511 34.67 5.31 -15.96
C ASN A 511 34.04 6.60 -15.42
N THR A 512 34.67 7.22 -14.42
CA THR A 512 34.23 8.48 -13.83
C THR A 512 35.10 9.61 -14.35
N THR A 513 34.63 10.32 -15.37
CA THR A 513 35.29 11.49 -15.96
C THR A 513 35.05 12.77 -15.15
N SER A 514 35.14 12.72 -13.82
CA SER A 514 35.10 13.95 -13.00
C SER A 514 36.49 14.28 -12.49
N GLU A 515 36.97 15.47 -12.83
CA GLU A 515 38.23 16.07 -12.35
C GLU A 515 38.30 16.21 -10.82
N ASP A 516 37.20 15.96 -10.09
CA ASP A 516 37.19 15.87 -8.63
C ASP A 516 37.65 14.50 -8.12
N ASN A 517 38.96 14.43 -7.92
CA ASN A 517 39.77 13.30 -7.47
C ASN A 517 39.51 12.87 -5.99
N THR A 518 38.30 13.04 -5.47
CA THR A 518 37.97 12.83 -4.04
C THR A 518 36.76 11.92 -3.78
N THR A 519 36.03 11.48 -4.81
CA THR A 519 34.64 10.97 -4.63
C THR A 519 34.46 9.43 -4.70
N TYR A 520 35.46 8.62 -5.07
CA TYR A 520 35.28 7.15 -5.22
C TYR A 520 36.35 6.31 -4.50
N GLY A 521 36.33 6.35 -3.17
CA GLY A 521 37.42 5.85 -2.31
C GLY A 521 37.74 4.35 -2.30
N ASN A 522 37.01 3.46 -2.99
CA ASN A 522 37.36 2.02 -3.00
C ASN A 522 37.67 1.46 -4.41
N ALA A 523 36.94 1.89 -5.45
CA ALA A 523 37.26 1.49 -6.82
C ALA A 523 38.54 2.19 -7.34
N TYR A 524 38.78 3.43 -6.90
CA TYR A 524 39.99 4.20 -7.22
C TYR A 524 41.24 3.67 -6.49
N LEU A 525 41.10 3.19 -5.24
CA LEU A 525 42.22 2.58 -4.50
C LEU A 525 42.62 1.23 -5.12
N ILE A 526 41.66 0.39 -5.53
CA ILE A 526 41.94 -0.85 -6.27
C ILE A 526 42.55 -0.52 -7.66
N ALA A 527 42.01 0.45 -8.38
CA ALA A 527 42.57 0.90 -9.67
C ALA A 527 44.02 1.38 -9.55
N ARG A 528 44.35 2.11 -8.47
CA ARG A 528 45.68 2.67 -8.23
C ARG A 528 46.68 1.65 -7.65
N GLU A 529 46.22 0.72 -6.82
CA GLU A 529 47.04 -0.35 -6.23
C GLU A 529 47.44 -1.41 -7.28
N TYR A 530 46.61 -1.59 -8.31
CA TYR A 530 46.79 -2.61 -9.36
C TYR A 530 46.99 -2.04 -10.78
N ASP A 531 47.20 -0.73 -10.93
CA ASP A 531 47.44 -0.04 -12.21
C ASP A 531 46.32 -0.26 -13.27
N MET A 532 45.07 -0.38 -12.80
CA MET A 532 43.89 -0.65 -13.63
C MET A 532 43.17 0.66 -13.97
N PHE A 533 43.49 1.25 -15.12
CA PHE A 533 42.88 2.48 -15.60
C PHE A 533 41.45 2.27 -16.15
N PRO A 534 40.56 3.27 -16.08
CA PRO A 534 39.25 3.22 -16.73
C PRO A 534 39.41 3.08 -18.25
N PHE A 535 38.58 2.23 -18.86
CA PHE A 535 38.62 1.94 -20.30
C PHE A 535 38.35 3.19 -21.13
N GLU A 536 39.23 3.51 -22.09
CA GLU A 536 39.16 4.68 -22.97
C GLU A 536 38.12 4.52 -24.09
N SER A 537 37.61 3.29 -24.28
CA SER A 537 36.52 3.03 -25.22
C SER A 537 35.74 1.77 -24.88
N ILE A 538 34.52 1.66 -25.41
CA ILE A 538 33.73 0.44 -25.33
C ILE A 538 34.40 -0.74 -26.07
N VAL A 539 35.19 -0.45 -27.11
CA VAL A 539 35.94 -1.44 -27.89
C VAL A 539 37.04 -2.06 -27.04
N GLU A 540 37.76 -1.23 -26.27
CA GLU A 540 38.77 -1.68 -25.32
C GLU A 540 38.15 -2.54 -24.21
N PHE A 541 37.03 -2.11 -23.64
CA PHE A 541 36.28 -2.89 -22.65
C PHE A 541 35.86 -4.26 -23.19
N GLN A 542 35.28 -4.32 -24.39
CA GLN A 542 34.88 -5.58 -25.03
C GLN A 542 36.08 -6.49 -25.32
N SER A 543 37.20 -5.92 -25.75
CA SER A 543 38.45 -6.66 -25.98
C SER A 543 38.94 -7.30 -24.68
N LYS A 544 39.00 -6.54 -23.57
CA LYS A 544 39.41 -7.05 -22.27
C LYS A 544 38.47 -8.14 -21.74
N VAL A 545 37.15 -7.94 -21.85
CA VAL A 545 36.15 -8.95 -21.49
C VAL A 545 36.35 -10.25 -22.28
N LYS A 546 36.66 -10.15 -23.57
CA LYS A 546 36.92 -11.31 -24.43
C LYS A 546 38.19 -12.04 -23.99
N THR A 547 39.30 -11.34 -23.81
CA THR A 547 40.57 -11.91 -23.33
C THR A 547 40.39 -12.65 -22.01
N LEU A 548 39.75 -12.03 -21.02
CA LEU A 548 39.51 -12.63 -19.72
C LEU A 548 38.57 -13.84 -19.78
N THR A 549 37.63 -13.86 -20.73
CA THR A 549 36.77 -15.03 -20.98
C THR A 549 37.58 -16.20 -21.54
N GLU A 550 38.51 -15.93 -22.45
CA GLU A 550 39.39 -16.94 -23.05
C GLU A 550 40.41 -17.47 -22.04
N GLU A 551 40.97 -16.61 -21.19
CA GLU A 551 41.89 -17.00 -20.12
C GLU A 551 41.19 -17.80 -19.02
N ALA A 552 39.97 -17.39 -18.63
CA ALA A 552 39.14 -18.17 -17.73
C ALA A 552 38.88 -19.59 -18.25
N ALA A 553 38.68 -19.77 -19.55
CA ALA A 553 38.45 -21.08 -20.14
C ALA A 553 39.68 -22.01 -20.14
N LYS A 554 40.90 -21.46 -20.02
CA LYS A 554 42.17 -22.22 -19.99
C LYS A 554 42.46 -22.84 -18.62
N VAL A 555 41.82 -22.36 -17.55
CA VAL A 555 41.97 -22.91 -16.19
C VAL A 555 41.33 -24.30 -16.10
N ASP A 556 41.99 -25.24 -15.41
CA ASP A 556 41.49 -26.60 -15.22
C ASP A 556 40.06 -26.64 -14.65
N LYS A 557 39.25 -27.61 -15.11
CA LYS A 557 37.84 -27.77 -14.72
C LYS A 557 37.62 -27.88 -13.22
N THR A 558 38.59 -28.40 -12.49
CA THR A 558 38.55 -28.55 -11.03
C THR A 558 38.53 -27.19 -10.33
N PHE A 559 39.17 -26.18 -10.93
CA PHE A 559 39.28 -24.83 -10.37
C PHE A 559 38.36 -23.80 -11.04
N GLN A 560 37.63 -24.17 -12.10
CA GLN A 560 36.59 -23.34 -12.73
C GLN A 560 35.60 -22.69 -11.75
N PRO A 561 35.13 -23.37 -10.66
CA PRO A 561 34.26 -22.73 -9.66
C PRO A 561 34.91 -21.55 -8.92
N LEU A 562 36.24 -21.43 -8.97
CA LEU A 562 37.01 -20.34 -8.35
C LEU A 562 37.10 -19.09 -9.21
N ILE A 563 36.68 -19.13 -10.49
CA ILE A 563 36.72 -17.99 -11.41
C ILE A 563 35.40 -17.19 -11.40
N TYR A 564 35.45 -15.87 -11.60
CA TYR A 564 34.28 -14.98 -11.66
C TYR A 564 33.55 -14.95 -13.00
N THR A 565 33.18 -16.13 -13.48
CA THR A 565 32.46 -16.32 -14.76
C THR A 565 31.11 -15.60 -14.82
N SER A 566 30.45 -15.35 -13.67
CA SER A 566 29.20 -14.59 -13.59
C SER A 566 29.42 -13.08 -13.82
N VAL A 567 30.53 -12.53 -13.35
CA VAL A 567 30.93 -11.12 -13.60
C VAL A 567 31.27 -10.95 -15.08
N LEU A 568 32.02 -11.88 -15.67
CA LEU A 568 32.31 -11.88 -17.11
C LEU A 568 31.05 -11.90 -17.98
N LYS A 569 30.07 -12.77 -17.68
CA LYS A 569 28.77 -12.80 -18.39
C LYS A 569 28.00 -11.49 -18.25
N THR A 570 28.06 -10.87 -17.08
CA THR A 570 27.40 -9.58 -16.81
C THR A 570 28.09 -8.45 -17.59
N ALA A 571 29.42 -8.40 -17.58
CA ALA A 571 30.22 -7.45 -18.35
C ALA A 571 29.97 -7.58 -19.86
N GLN A 572 29.93 -8.81 -20.40
CA GLN A 572 29.54 -9.06 -21.80
C GLN A 572 28.14 -8.54 -22.13
N THR A 573 27.18 -8.69 -21.21
CA THR A 573 25.81 -8.21 -21.40
C THR A 573 25.73 -6.69 -21.37
N ASN A 574 26.44 -6.06 -20.43
CA ASN A 574 26.51 -4.61 -20.30
C ASN A 574 27.20 -3.97 -21.51
N ALA A 575 28.30 -4.56 -21.98
CA ALA A 575 29.00 -4.12 -23.18
C ALA A 575 28.09 -4.13 -24.41
N LYS A 576 27.26 -5.17 -24.60
CA LYS A 576 26.30 -5.23 -25.72
C LYS A 576 25.25 -4.13 -25.66
N LYS A 577 24.75 -3.81 -24.46
CA LYS A 577 23.74 -2.76 -24.27
C LYS A 577 24.31 -1.37 -24.48
N ALA A 578 25.51 -1.11 -23.97
CA ALA A 578 26.22 0.15 -24.20
C ALA A 578 26.62 0.30 -25.67
N GLN A 579 27.03 -0.78 -26.34
CA GLN A 579 27.37 -0.77 -27.78
C GLN A 579 26.18 -0.35 -28.63
N ALA A 580 24.99 -0.83 -28.31
CA ALA A 580 23.78 -0.43 -29.03
C ALA A 580 23.52 1.09 -28.97
N VAL A 581 23.99 1.78 -27.93
CA VAL A 581 23.90 3.25 -27.84
C VAL A 581 25.05 3.92 -28.60
N VAL A 582 26.28 3.43 -28.46
CA VAL A 582 27.45 3.92 -29.22
C VAL A 582 27.21 3.81 -30.72
N ASP A 583 26.62 2.71 -31.20
CA ASP A 583 26.25 2.52 -32.60
C ASP A 583 25.26 3.59 -33.07
N LYS A 584 24.37 4.08 -32.19
CA LYS A 584 23.44 5.18 -32.52
C LYS A 584 24.12 6.54 -32.44
N ILE A 585 25.03 6.75 -31.49
CA ILE A 585 25.83 7.98 -31.41
C ILE A 585 26.69 8.16 -32.66
N ASN A 586 27.33 7.09 -33.14
CA ASN A 586 28.13 7.14 -34.37
C ASN A 586 27.27 7.49 -35.61
N LEU A 587 25.97 7.18 -35.60
CA LEU A 587 25.06 7.62 -36.67
C LEU A 587 24.76 9.13 -36.60
N ILE A 588 24.86 9.76 -35.42
CA ILE A 588 24.73 11.22 -35.25
C ILE A 588 25.93 11.92 -35.88
N GLU A 589 27.15 11.44 -35.59
CA GLU A 589 28.39 12.05 -36.09
C GLU A 589 28.57 11.91 -37.61
N ASN A 590 27.99 10.85 -38.19
CA ASN A 590 28.07 10.57 -39.63
C ASN A 590 26.85 11.07 -40.43
N ALA A 591 25.88 11.72 -39.77
CA ALA A 591 24.71 12.28 -40.44
C ALA A 591 25.11 13.51 -41.26
N LYS A 592 24.91 13.45 -42.58
CA LYS A 592 25.26 14.54 -43.53
C LYS A 592 24.24 15.68 -43.57
N ASP A 593 23.02 15.44 -43.09
CA ASP A 593 21.94 16.42 -43.04
C ASP A 593 21.37 16.45 -41.62
N SER A 594 20.85 17.62 -41.24
CA SER A 594 20.39 17.93 -39.90
C SER A 594 19.16 17.10 -39.49
N LYS A 595 18.29 16.76 -40.44
CA LYS A 595 17.13 15.85 -40.29
C LYS A 595 17.53 14.44 -39.82
N LYS A 596 18.57 13.84 -40.41
CA LYS A 596 19.12 12.53 -39.97
C LYS A 596 19.82 12.62 -38.63
N LYS A 597 20.48 13.75 -38.33
CA LYS A 597 21.15 14.00 -37.06
C LYS A 597 20.15 14.06 -35.91
N ALA A 598 19.06 14.81 -36.04
CA ALA A 598 17.99 14.91 -35.04
C ALA A 598 17.33 13.55 -34.74
N SER A 599 17.02 12.78 -35.80
CA SER A 599 16.45 11.42 -35.66
C SER A 599 17.39 10.45 -34.94
N ALA A 600 18.70 10.55 -35.20
CA ALA A 600 19.71 9.72 -34.55
C ALA A 600 19.89 10.10 -33.07
N ILE A 601 19.83 11.39 -32.72
CA ILE A 601 19.86 11.90 -31.34
C ILE A 601 18.69 11.33 -30.52
N ILE A 602 17.46 11.42 -31.03
CA ILE A 602 16.26 10.92 -30.34
C ILE A 602 16.33 9.41 -30.11
N ALA A 603 16.78 8.65 -31.12
CA ALA A 603 16.93 7.21 -31.01
C ALA A 603 18.01 6.79 -30.01
N ALA A 604 19.13 7.54 -29.95
CA ALA A 604 20.21 7.30 -29.01
C ALA A 604 19.80 7.65 -27.57
N ASN A 605 19.13 8.79 -27.34
CA ASN A 605 18.61 9.20 -26.02
C ASN A 605 17.65 8.17 -25.43
N LYS A 606 16.69 7.68 -26.21
CA LYS A 606 15.74 6.65 -25.77
C LYS A 606 16.40 5.33 -25.34
N LEU A 607 17.54 4.97 -25.92
CA LEU A 607 18.29 3.78 -25.53
C LEU A 607 19.19 4.09 -24.33
N TYR A 608 19.82 5.26 -24.30
CA TYR A 608 20.66 5.75 -23.21
C TYR A 608 19.90 5.84 -21.88
N ASP A 609 18.66 6.34 -21.89
CA ASP A 609 17.82 6.47 -20.69
C ASP A 609 17.47 5.13 -20.03
N LYS A 610 17.49 4.05 -20.81
CA LYS A 610 17.19 2.69 -20.34
C LYS A 610 18.40 1.97 -19.75
N LEU A 611 19.59 2.58 -19.82
CA LEU A 611 20.82 2.00 -19.30
C LEU A 611 20.97 2.23 -17.80
N THR A 612 21.56 1.26 -17.11
CA THR A 612 21.99 1.40 -15.71
C THR A 612 23.22 2.31 -15.62
N ALA A 613 23.56 2.82 -14.43
CA ALA A 613 24.74 3.66 -14.22
C ALA A 613 26.05 3.02 -14.75
N LEU A 614 26.26 1.72 -14.48
CA LEU A 614 27.38 0.94 -15.00
C LEU A 614 27.36 0.76 -16.53
N GLN A 615 26.19 0.77 -17.16
CA GLN A 615 26.09 0.71 -18.62
C GLN A 615 26.31 2.08 -19.25
N LYS A 616 25.87 3.16 -18.58
CA LYS A 616 26.09 4.55 -19.00
C LYS A 616 27.57 4.94 -18.93
N SER A 617 28.31 4.49 -17.91
CA SER A 617 29.74 4.77 -17.77
C SER A 617 30.61 4.14 -18.87
N LEU A 618 30.09 3.19 -19.65
CA LEU A 618 30.79 2.60 -20.80
C LEU A 618 30.69 3.47 -22.08
N ILE A 619 30.00 4.62 -21.99
CA ILE A 619 29.72 5.51 -23.12
C ILE A 619 30.41 6.85 -22.85
N LEU A 620 31.50 7.12 -23.55
CA LEU A 620 32.35 8.30 -23.30
C LEU A 620 31.93 9.53 -24.12
N ASN A 621 31.20 9.34 -25.22
CA ASN A 621 30.86 10.41 -26.15
C ASN A 621 29.41 10.92 -25.97
N ILE A 622 29.04 11.27 -24.74
CA ILE A 622 27.68 11.72 -24.39
C ILE A 622 27.42 13.15 -24.91
N LYS A 623 28.44 13.93 -25.25
CA LYS A 623 28.28 15.29 -25.82
C LYS A 623 27.49 15.31 -27.14
N ALA A 624 27.46 14.21 -27.88
CA ALA A 624 26.61 14.07 -29.07
C ALA A 624 25.10 13.96 -28.73
N LEU A 625 24.74 13.78 -27.46
CA LEU A 625 23.36 13.63 -26.96
C LEU A 625 22.80 14.89 -26.29
N THR A 626 23.64 15.90 -26.01
CA THR A 626 23.18 17.19 -25.50
C THR A 626 22.59 18.03 -26.65
N PRO A 627 21.36 18.53 -26.52
CA PRO A 627 20.78 19.43 -27.51
C PRO A 627 21.53 20.76 -27.44
N GLU A 628 22.12 21.21 -28.55
CA GLU A 628 22.25 22.65 -28.78
C GLU A 628 20.81 23.14 -28.97
N GLU A 629 20.24 23.66 -27.88
CA GLU A 629 18.88 24.19 -27.79
C GLU A 629 18.72 25.40 -28.74
N THR A 630 18.29 25.16 -29.99
CA THR A 630 17.31 26.01 -30.72
C THR A 630 16.92 25.45 -32.10
N ASP A 631 17.75 24.62 -32.77
CA ASP A 631 17.51 24.33 -34.20
C ASP A 631 16.67 23.05 -34.46
N ALA A 632 16.64 22.07 -33.54
CA ALA A 632 16.03 20.76 -33.78
C ALA A 632 14.48 20.75 -33.75
N GLN A 633 13.85 21.76 -33.14
CA GLN A 633 12.39 21.85 -33.05
C GLN A 633 11.78 22.49 -34.32
N ASP A 634 12.51 23.41 -34.95
CA ASP A 634 12.10 24.08 -36.18
C ASP A 634 12.26 23.15 -37.40
N GLU A 635 13.33 22.36 -37.47
CA GLU A 635 13.54 21.39 -38.56
C GLU A 635 12.57 20.20 -38.52
N ALA A 636 12.11 19.77 -37.34
CA ALA A 636 11.11 18.69 -37.21
C ALA A 636 9.74 19.11 -37.76
N SER A 637 9.41 20.41 -37.64
CA SER A 637 8.17 20.98 -38.18
C SER A 637 8.21 21.05 -39.71
N GLU A 638 9.37 21.34 -40.30
CA GLU A 638 9.59 21.35 -41.76
C GLU A 638 9.41 19.94 -42.36
N VAL A 639 9.93 18.89 -41.71
CA VAL A 639 9.74 17.50 -42.16
C VAL A 639 8.26 17.07 -42.13
N VAL A 640 7.50 17.55 -41.14
CA VAL A 640 6.06 17.29 -41.05
C VAL A 640 5.31 17.94 -42.20
N GLU A 641 5.69 19.16 -42.61
CA GLU A 641 5.11 19.84 -43.77
C GLU A 641 5.47 19.14 -45.09
N GLU A 642 6.75 18.83 -45.32
CA GLU A 642 7.19 18.09 -46.50
C GLU A 642 6.46 16.75 -46.65
N LEU A 643 6.26 16.02 -45.55
CA LEU A 643 5.50 14.78 -45.58
C LEU A 643 4.03 15.00 -45.95
N ARG A 644 3.40 16.07 -45.45
CA ARG A 644 2.01 16.37 -45.83
C ARG A 644 1.91 16.68 -47.32
N ASP A 645 2.89 17.38 -47.89
CA ASP A 645 2.91 17.74 -49.31
C ASP A 645 3.15 16.52 -50.21
N LEU A 646 4.17 15.71 -49.90
CA LEU A 646 4.44 14.44 -50.57
C LEU A 646 3.22 13.51 -50.55
N ILE A 647 2.53 13.39 -49.40
CA ILE A 647 1.32 12.58 -49.27
C ILE A 647 0.16 13.16 -50.07
N SER A 648 0.09 14.49 -50.22
CA SER A 648 -0.96 15.14 -51.00
C SER A 648 -0.77 14.91 -52.50
N GLY A 649 0.46 14.94 -52.99
CA GLY A 649 0.80 14.63 -54.40
C GLY A 649 0.46 13.20 -54.82
N LEU A 650 0.37 12.24 -53.90
CA LEU A 650 -0.02 10.86 -54.22
C LEU A 650 -1.45 10.72 -54.76
N LYS A 651 -2.33 11.71 -54.57
CA LYS A 651 -3.75 11.63 -54.96
C LYS A 651 -3.99 11.77 -56.46
N ASP A 652 -3.03 12.35 -57.18
CA ASP A 652 -3.23 12.73 -58.57
C ASP A 652 -2.82 11.60 -59.55
N TYR A 653 -2.19 10.52 -59.04
CA TYR A 653 -1.77 9.33 -59.81
C TYR A 653 -1.02 9.68 -61.12
N THR A 654 -0.22 10.74 -61.09
CA THR A 654 0.49 11.31 -62.25
C THR A 654 1.74 10.53 -62.64
N GLU A 655 2.20 9.63 -61.77
CA GLU A 655 3.44 8.87 -61.90
C GLU A 655 3.17 7.38 -62.19
N SER A 656 4.19 6.66 -62.65
CA SER A 656 4.08 5.22 -62.92
C SER A 656 3.86 4.41 -61.64
N THR A 657 3.40 3.15 -61.77
CA THR A 657 3.24 2.26 -60.59
C THR A 657 4.56 1.98 -59.87
N GLU A 658 5.69 2.00 -60.59
CA GLU A 658 7.02 1.79 -60.03
C GLU A 658 7.48 3.02 -59.22
N ASP A 659 7.32 4.21 -59.79
CA ASP A 659 7.66 5.49 -59.14
C ASP A 659 6.82 5.73 -57.88
N LEU A 660 5.49 5.54 -57.97
CA LEU A 660 4.61 5.67 -56.81
C LEU A 660 4.96 4.66 -55.69
N THR A 661 5.48 3.49 -56.05
CA THR A 661 5.95 2.52 -55.05
C THR A 661 7.17 3.05 -54.31
N LEU A 662 8.14 3.64 -55.02
CA LEU A 662 9.31 4.28 -54.44
C LEU A 662 8.92 5.46 -53.54
N THR A 663 8.03 6.33 -54.01
CA THR A 663 7.52 7.48 -53.24
C THR A 663 6.78 7.03 -51.97
N ILE A 664 5.96 5.97 -52.04
CA ILE A 664 5.31 5.39 -50.87
C ILE A 664 6.32 4.81 -49.87
N GLU A 665 7.39 4.16 -50.35
CA GLU A 665 8.45 3.63 -49.49
C GLU A 665 9.25 4.74 -48.81
N GLU A 666 9.52 5.83 -49.52
CA GLU A 666 10.15 7.03 -48.97
C GLU A 666 9.29 7.64 -47.86
N ILE A 667 8.01 7.96 -48.15
CA ILE A 667 7.06 8.50 -47.17
C ILE A 667 6.93 7.58 -45.95
N THR A 668 6.85 6.26 -46.17
CA THR A 668 6.74 5.28 -45.08
C THR A 668 7.99 5.24 -44.22
N THR A 669 9.17 5.40 -44.83
CA THR A 669 10.46 5.43 -44.12
C THR A 669 10.57 6.69 -43.29
N GLN A 670 10.31 7.86 -43.88
CA GLN A 670 10.34 9.15 -43.19
C GLN A 670 9.30 9.23 -42.06
N TYR A 671 8.04 8.83 -42.29
CA TYR A 671 7.00 8.82 -41.25
C TYR A 671 7.33 7.90 -40.07
N LYS A 672 8.01 6.77 -40.28
CA LYS A 672 8.41 5.87 -39.18
C LYS A 672 9.41 6.52 -38.23
N LEU A 673 10.26 7.41 -38.74
CA LEU A 673 11.31 8.10 -37.99
C LEU A 673 10.77 9.22 -37.09
N LEU A 674 9.56 9.73 -37.34
CA LEU A 674 8.93 10.76 -36.52
C LEU A 674 8.59 10.31 -35.09
N SER A 675 8.59 11.27 -34.15
CA SER A 675 8.15 11.06 -32.77
C SER A 675 6.63 10.78 -32.69
N PRO A 676 6.11 10.24 -31.58
CA PRO A 676 4.67 10.10 -31.39
C PRO A 676 3.89 11.41 -31.42
N ALA A 677 4.51 12.55 -31.06
CA ALA A 677 3.89 13.86 -31.13
C ALA A 677 3.80 14.34 -32.59
N ASP A 678 4.89 14.21 -33.35
CA ASP A 678 4.97 14.70 -34.74
C ASP A 678 4.16 13.83 -35.71
N LYS A 679 4.07 12.52 -35.44
CA LYS A 679 3.15 11.63 -36.18
C LYS A 679 1.70 12.09 -36.13
N LYS A 680 1.26 12.68 -35.00
CA LYS A 680 -0.11 13.22 -34.89
C LYS A 680 -0.31 14.44 -35.79
N GLN A 681 0.77 15.14 -36.13
CA GLN A 681 0.72 16.29 -37.01
C GLN A 681 0.61 15.91 -38.49
N VAL A 682 1.00 14.70 -38.92
CA VAL A 682 0.82 14.21 -40.30
C VAL A 682 -0.59 13.63 -40.48
N THR A 683 -1.58 14.51 -40.56
CA THR A 683 -3.01 14.17 -40.53
C THR A 683 -3.50 13.38 -41.75
N ASN A 684 -2.77 13.44 -42.87
CA ASN A 684 -3.16 12.82 -44.15
C ASN A 684 -2.52 11.44 -44.42
N TYR A 685 -1.77 10.88 -43.46
CA TYR A 685 -1.04 9.61 -43.63
C TYR A 685 -1.91 8.40 -44.04
N SER A 686 -3.22 8.43 -43.72
CA SER A 686 -4.17 7.42 -44.17
C SER A 686 -4.25 7.28 -45.70
N THR A 687 -3.90 8.34 -46.45
CA THR A 687 -3.84 8.37 -47.92
C THR A 687 -2.81 7.37 -48.47
N VAL A 688 -1.68 7.20 -47.79
CA VAL A 688 -0.59 6.29 -48.21
C VAL A 688 -1.08 4.84 -48.29
N ALA A 689 -1.90 4.42 -47.32
CA ALA A 689 -2.44 3.06 -47.29
C ALA A 689 -3.40 2.78 -48.45
N GLN A 690 -4.18 3.80 -48.84
CA GLN A 690 -5.11 3.70 -49.96
C GLN A 690 -4.36 3.65 -51.30
N VAL A 691 -3.42 4.58 -51.54
CA VAL A 691 -2.63 4.61 -52.78
C VAL A 691 -1.78 3.35 -52.94
N LYS A 692 -1.20 2.82 -51.85
CA LYS A 692 -0.47 1.55 -51.88
C LYS A 692 -1.34 0.36 -52.33
N LYS A 693 -2.61 0.34 -51.93
CA LYS A 693 -3.56 -0.69 -52.34
C LYS A 693 -3.87 -0.58 -53.84
N ASP A 694 -4.02 0.64 -54.32
CA ASP A 694 -4.38 0.94 -55.69
C ASP A 694 -3.22 0.64 -56.66
N VAL A 695 -2.00 1.09 -56.32
CA VAL A 695 -0.76 0.77 -57.07
C VAL A 695 -0.58 -0.75 -57.17
N LYS A 696 -0.79 -1.49 -56.08
CA LYS A 696 -0.68 -2.96 -56.10
C LYS A 696 -1.75 -3.63 -56.96
N ALA A 697 -2.95 -3.05 -57.03
CA ALA A 697 -4.02 -3.55 -57.89
C ALA A 697 -3.70 -3.31 -59.36
N ALA A 698 -3.18 -2.12 -59.70
CA ALA A 698 -2.75 -1.76 -61.05
C ALA A 698 -1.53 -2.59 -61.51
N ASP A 699 -0.48 -2.69 -60.70
CA ASP A 699 0.73 -3.49 -60.99
C ASP A 699 0.40 -4.97 -61.29
N LYS A 700 -0.57 -5.54 -60.57
CA LYS A 700 -1.04 -6.91 -60.82
C LYS A 700 -1.66 -7.05 -62.22
N VAL A 701 -2.34 -6.02 -62.72
CA VAL A 701 -2.92 -6.00 -64.06
C VAL A 701 -1.83 -5.85 -65.12
N VAL A 702 -0.89 -4.91 -64.93
CA VAL A 702 0.28 -4.72 -65.82
C VAL A 702 1.06 -6.02 -65.98
N LYS A 703 1.41 -6.68 -64.87
CA LYS A 703 2.11 -7.99 -64.89
C LYS A 703 1.30 -9.10 -65.54
N ALA A 704 -0.03 -9.05 -65.45
CA ALA A 704 -0.89 -10.05 -66.07
C ALA A 704 -0.93 -9.91 -67.61
N PHE A 705 -0.88 -8.68 -68.12
CA PHE A 705 -0.75 -8.42 -69.57
C PHE A 705 0.62 -8.84 -70.09
N ALA A 706 1.71 -8.45 -69.43
CA ALA A 706 3.07 -8.86 -69.82
C ALA A 706 3.24 -10.40 -69.81
N ALA A 707 2.60 -11.10 -68.86
CA ALA A 707 2.62 -12.56 -68.82
C ALA A 707 1.79 -13.22 -69.93
N ALA A 708 0.77 -12.54 -70.45
CA ALA A 708 -0.03 -13.03 -71.57
C ALA A 708 0.73 -12.88 -72.89
N GLU A 709 1.34 -11.71 -73.11
CA GLU A 709 2.19 -11.39 -74.26
C GLU A 709 3.37 -12.37 -74.36
N LYS A 710 4.06 -12.61 -73.25
CA LYS A 710 5.13 -13.61 -73.21
C LYS A 710 4.67 -15.02 -73.62
N LEU A 711 3.43 -15.41 -73.31
CA LEU A 711 2.92 -16.74 -73.70
C LEU A 711 2.58 -16.82 -75.19
N GLU A 712 2.22 -15.68 -75.79
CA GLU A 712 2.05 -15.54 -77.23
C GLU A 712 3.41 -15.59 -77.94
N ASP A 713 4.41 -14.85 -77.45
CA ASP A 713 5.79 -14.91 -77.94
C ASP A 713 6.38 -16.33 -77.81
N ASP A 714 6.19 -16.98 -76.66
CA ASP A 714 6.61 -18.37 -76.45
C ASP A 714 6.02 -19.29 -77.52
N ALA A 715 4.78 -19.06 -77.97
CA ALA A 715 4.14 -19.89 -78.99
C ALA A 715 4.89 -19.79 -80.34
N ASN A 716 5.41 -18.62 -80.67
CA ASN A 716 6.19 -18.36 -81.89
C ASN A 716 7.59 -18.98 -81.85
N THR A 717 8.07 -19.41 -80.68
CA THR A 717 9.37 -20.08 -80.51
C THR A 717 9.29 -21.61 -80.55
N ILE A 718 8.10 -22.19 -80.56
CA ILE A 718 7.89 -23.64 -80.63
C ILE A 718 8.06 -24.12 -82.08
N ASP A 719 8.74 -25.25 -82.24
CA ASP A 719 8.89 -25.95 -83.53
C ASP A 719 7.55 -26.08 -84.27
N SER A 720 7.51 -25.65 -85.54
CA SER A 720 6.33 -25.64 -86.40
C SER A 720 5.68 -27.03 -86.55
N ASP A 721 6.45 -28.10 -86.40
CA ASP A 721 5.94 -29.47 -86.47
C ASP A 721 5.17 -29.88 -85.20
N ASN A 722 5.33 -29.13 -84.08
CA ASN A 722 4.60 -29.32 -82.83
C ASN A 722 3.36 -28.43 -82.73
N VAL A 723 2.46 -28.59 -83.70
CA VAL A 723 1.16 -27.90 -83.81
C VAL A 723 0.37 -27.92 -82.48
N LYS A 724 0.41 -29.04 -81.75
CA LYS A 724 -0.26 -29.20 -80.45
C LYS A 724 0.35 -28.31 -79.36
N GLY A 725 1.67 -28.14 -79.37
CA GLY A 725 2.39 -27.26 -78.44
C GLY A 725 2.04 -25.78 -78.67
N ILE A 726 1.99 -25.37 -79.94
CA ILE A 726 1.63 -24.00 -80.36
C ILE A 726 0.19 -23.67 -79.94
N ILE A 727 -0.80 -24.50 -80.32
CA ILE A 727 -2.20 -24.32 -79.93
C ILE A 727 -2.35 -24.22 -78.40
N SER A 728 -1.63 -25.06 -77.65
CA SER A 728 -1.70 -25.05 -76.18
C SER A 728 -1.18 -23.75 -75.57
N LYS A 729 -0.12 -23.16 -76.12
CA LYS A 729 0.42 -21.86 -75.67
C LYS A 729 -0.49 -20.71 -76.05
N LEU A 730 -1.00 -20.68 -77.28
CA LEU A 730 -1.96 -19.68 -77.75
C LEU A 730 -3.27 -19.69 -76.93
N LYS A 731 -3.83 -20.86 -76.61
CA LYS A 731 -4.99 -20.98 -75.69
C LYS A 731 -4.69 -20.44 -74.30
N SER A 732 -3.46 -20.63 -73.83
CA SER A 732 -3.01 -20.12 -72.52
C SER A 732 -2.85 -18.59 -72.53
N ALA A 733 -2.28 -18.04 -73.60
CA ALA A 733 -2.17 -16.60 -73.84
C ALA A 733 -3.55 -15.95 -73.89
N LYS A 734 -4.48 -16.48 -74.70
CA LYS A 734 -5.89 -16.02 -74.78
C LYS A 734 -6.56 -15.97 -73.41
N THR A 735 -6.44 -17.05 -72.64
CA THR A 735 -7.04 -17.14 -71.29
C THR A 735 -6.44 -16.09 -70.36
N LYS A 736 -5.14 -15.81 -70.47
CA LYS A 736 -4.43 -14.81 -69.65
C LYS A 736 -4.80 -13.39 -70.03
N TYR A 737 -4.89 -13.08 -71.32
CA TYR A 737 -5.41 -11.82 -71.81
C TYR A 737 -6.83 -11.57 -71.28
N GLN A 738 -7.76 -12.50 -71.46
CA GLN A 738 -9.14 -12.36 -70.95
C GLN A 738 -9.20 -12.16 -69.43
N ALA A 739 -8.32 -12.81 -68.67
CA ALA A 739 -8.23 -12.65 -67.22
C ALA A 739 -7.65 -11.28 -66.81
N ALA A 740 -6.62 -10.81 -67.52
CA ALA A 740 -5.99 -9.51 -67.30
C ALA A 740 -6.97 -8.38 -67.61
N TYR A 741 -7.70 -8.46 -68.73
CA TYR A 741 -8.74 -7.49 -69.09
C TYR A 741 -9.90 -7.48 -68.09
N LYS A 742 -10.38 -8.66 -67.65
CA LYS A 742 -11.37 -8.73 -66.55
C LYS A 742 -10.88 -8.14 -65.24
N ALA A 743 -9.57 -8.12 -65.00
CA ALA A 743 -8.99 -7.47 -63.82
C ALA A 743 -8.88 -5.95 -64.02
N TYR A 744 -8.51 -5.50 -65.22
CA TYR A 744 -8.47 -4.09 -65.61
C TYR A 744 -9.84 -3.41 -65.45
N ILE A 745 -10.92 -3.99 -65.99
CA ILE A 745 -12.28 -3.40 -65.89
C ILE A 745 -12.81 -3.33 -64.44
N LYS A 746 -12.24 -4.11 -63.52
CA LYS A 746 -12.59 -4.08 -62.09
C LYS A 746 -11.88 -2.98 -61.33
N LEU A 747 -10.84 -2.38 -61.89
CA LEU A 747 -10.21 -1.18 -61.33
C LEU A 747 -11.17 0.01 -61.49
N THR A 748 -11.12 0.94 -60.55
CA THR A 748 -11.87 2.20 -60.65
C THR A 748 -11.30 3.06 -61.79
N PRO A 749 -12.08 3.99 -62.38
CA PRO A 749 -11.60 4.86 -63.44
C PRO A 749 -10.27 5.56 -63.09
N THR A 750 -10.13 6.04 -61.86
CA THR A 750 -8.92 6.70 -61.37
C THR A 750 -7.71 5.76 -61.29
N VAL A 751 -7.90 4.50 -60.90
CA VAL A 751 -6.81 3.52 -60.78
C VAL A 751 -6.42 2.91 -62.13
N ARG A 752 -7.32 2.92 -63.12
CA ARG A 752 -7.02 2.46 -64.48
C ARG A 752 -5.95 3.32 -65.18
N ILE A 753 -5.84 4.60 -64.81
CA ILE A 753 -4.81 5.54 -65.32
C ILE A 753 -3.40 5.01 -65.05
N LEU A 754 -3.21 4.26 -63.95
CA LEU A 754 -1.93 3.65 -63.59
C LEU A 754 -1.52 2.44 -64.45
N VAL A 755 -2.45 1.84 -65.20
CA VAL A 755 -2.16 0.65 -66.01
C VAL A 755 -1.66 1.04 -67.39
N ASP A 756 -2.21 2.10 -67.99
CA ASP A 756 -1.68 2.73 -69.21
C ASP A 756 -2.26 4.15 -69.33
N SER A 757 -1.40 5.16 -69.26
CA SER A 757 -1.78 6.58 -69.32
C SER A 757 -1.92 7.10 -70.76
N SER A 758 -1.61 6.29 -71.77
CA SER A 758 -1.45 6.72 -73.16
C SER A 758 -2.59 6.36 -74.11
N ILE A 759 -3.59 5.60 -73.67
CA ILE A 759 -4.66 5.04 -74.53
C ILE A 759 -6.04 5.32 -73.95
N SER A 760 -6.99 5.77 -74.77
CA SER A 760 -8.37 5.99 -74.32
C SER A 760 -9.08 4.66 -74.03
N GLU A 761 -10.02 4.62 -73.08
CA GLU A 761 -10.75 3.40 -72.69
C GLU A 761 -11.42 2.70 -73.90
N LYS A 762 -11.82 3.48 -74.91
CA LYS A 762 -12.40 2.95 -76.16
C LYS A 762 -11.37 2.22 -77.03
N ASP A 763 -10.17 2.77 -77.17
CA ASP A 763 -9.11 2.21 -78.02
C ASP A 763 -8.50 0.94 -77.40
N LEU A 764 -8.49 0.84 -76.07
CA LEU A 764 -8.05 -0.34 -75.32
C LEU A 764 -9.04 -1.53 -75.44
N ILE A 765 -10.33 -1.24 -75.61
CA ILE A 765 -11.36 -2.27 -75.85
C ILE A 765 -11.25 -2.81 -77.28
N GLU A 766 -11.08 -1.92 -78.27
CA GLU A 766 -10.89 -2.31 -79.67
C GLU A 766 -9.60 -3.12 -79.88
N SER A 767 -8.50 -2.75 -79.23
CA SER A 767 -7.24 -3.52 -79.32
C SER A 767 -7.36 -4.91 -78.72
N PHE A 768 -8.15 -5.09 -77.66
CA PHE A 768 -8.33 -6.39 -77.01
C PHE A 768 -9.08 -7.40 -77.86
N ASP A 769 -10.18 -6.97 -78.47
CA ASP A 769 -10.98 -7.82 -79.36
C ASP A 769 -10.18 -8.24 -80.60
N ILE A 770 -9.27 -7.39 -81.09
CA ILE A 770 -8.36 -7.70 -82.19
C ILE A 770 -7.37 -8.79 -81.79
N ILE A 771 -6.71 -8.68 -80.63
CA ILE A 771 -5.75 -9.68 -80.13
C ILE A 771 -6.43 -11.06 -79.98
N ILE A 772 -7.60 -11.09 -79.35
CA ILE A 772 -8.33 -12.35 -79.12
C ILE A 772 -8.77 -12.99 -80.46
N LYS A 773 -9.28 -12.21 -81.40
CA LYS A 773 -9.66 -12.70 -82.74
C LYS A 773 -8.45 -13.22 -83.53
N GLY A 774 -7.30 -12.57 -83.41
CA GLY A 774 -6.04 -13.01 -84.03
C GLY A 774 -5.63 -14.39 -83.52
N ILE A 775 -5.64 -14.60 -82.20
CA ILE A 775 -5.32 -15.89 -81.57
C ILE A 775 -6.30 -16.99 -81.98
N ASP A 776 -7.62 -16.70 -82.03
CA ASP A 776 -8.62 -17.69 -82.43
C ASP A 776 -8.47 -18.13 -83.89
N THR A 777 -8.22 -17.18 -84.79
CA THR A 777 -7.99 -17.46 -86.22
C THR A 777 -6.80 -18.39 -86.43
N GLU A 778 -5.74 -18.26 -85.62
CA GLU A 778 -4.54 -19.08 -85.73
C GLU A 778 -4.72 -20.49 -85.15
N ILE A 779 -5.50 -20.62 -84.07
CA ILE A 779 -5.87 -21.93 -83.51
C ILE A 779 -6.73 -22.74 -84.49
N ASP A 780 -7.66 -22.10 -85.20
CA ASP A 780 -8.58 -22.76 -86.12
C ASP A 780 -7.85 -23.35 -87.33
N LYS A 781 -6.89 -22.62 -87.92
CA LYS A 781 -6.03 -23.12 -89.02
C LYS A 781 -5.24 -24.37 -88.64
N LEU A 782 -4.77 -24.44 -87.40
CA LEU A 782 -3.92 -25.51 -86.89
C LEU A 782 -4.73 -26.79 -86.51
N SER A 783 -6.06 -26.70 -86.44
CA SER A 783 -6.93 -27.76 -85.94
C SER A 783 -7.53 -28.69 -87.03
N GLU A 784 -7.33 -28.41 -88.32
CA GLU A 784 -7.92 -29.18 -89.44
C GLU A 784 -7.20 -30.50 -89.82
N VAL A 785 -6.09 -30.88 -89.15
CA VAL A 785 -5.27 -32.06 -89.55
C VAL A 785 -5.57 -33.33 -88.73
N THR A 786 -6.45 -34.18 -89.29
CA THR A 786 -6.64 -35.65 -89.15
C THR A 786 -7.04 -36.29 -87.80
N VAL A 787 -7.94 -37.30 -87.83
CA VAL A 787 -7.70 -38.74 -87.50
C VAL A 787 -8.99 -39.57 -87.72
N THR A 788 -8.89 -40.69 -88.45
CA THR A 788 -9.89 -41.79 -88.52
C THR A 788 -9.34 -43.07 -87.89
N ASP A 789 -9.79 -43.45 -86.68
CA ASP A 789 -9.56 -44.78 -86.08
C ASP A 789 -10.56 -45.09 -84.95
N SER A 790 -11.20 -46.28 -84.95
CA SER A 790 -12.54 -46.46 -84.33
C SER A 790 -12.60 -46.63 -82.81
N LYS A 791 -11.53 -47.07 -82.11
CA LYS A 791 -11.53 -47.16 -80.62
C LYS A 791 -11.15 -45.84 -79.95
N ALA A 792 -10.21 -45.12 -80.57
CA ALA A 792 -9.88 -43.76 -80.15
C ALA A 792 -11.04 -42.82 -80.44
N SER A 793 -11.75 -42.98 -81.58
CA SER A 793 -12.94 -42.18 -81.90
C SER A 793 -14.06 -42.36 -80.88
N THR A 794 -14.36 -43.59 -80.45
CA THR A 794 -15.38 -43.82 -79.41
C THR A 794 -15.04 -43.10 -78.11
N LEU A 795 -13.79 -43.19 -77.63
CA LEU A 795 -13.40 -42.49 -76.40
C LEU A 795 -13.37 -40.97 -76.60
N ILE A 796 -13.01 -40.48 -77.79
CA ILE A 796 -13.13 -39.06 -78.15
C ILE A 796 -14.59 -38.62 -78.03
N ASP A 797 -15.53 -39.38 -78.59
CA ASP A 797 -16.96 -39.08 -78.58
C ASP A 797 -17.52 -39.13 -77.15
N GLU A 798 -17.12 -40.10 -76.34
CA GLU A 798 -17.53 -40.20 -74.93
C GLU A 798 -16.98 -39.05 -74.08
N ILE A 799 -15.71 -38.65 -74.29
CA ILE A 799 -15.13 -37.47 -73.63
C ILE A 799 -15.86 -36.19 -74.07
N THR A 800 -16.22 -36.09 -75.35
CA THR A 800 -16.96 -34.94 -75.91
C THR A 800 -18.38 -34.87 -75.34
N LYS A 801 -19.05 -36.02 -75.24
CA LYS A 801 -20.37 -36.12 -74.62
C LYS A 801 -20.33 -35.75 -73.14
N PHE A 802 -19.34 -36.25 -72.40
CA PHE A 802 -19.17 -35.91 -70.99
C PHE A 802 -18.83 -34.43 -70.78
N GLU A 803 -18.01 -33.84 -71.66
CA GLU A 803 -17.76 -32.40 -71.69
C GLU A 803 -19.06 -31.62 -71.91
N ALA A 804 -19.91 -32.05 -72.84
CA ALA A 804 -21.21 -31.43 -73.08
C ALA A 804 -22.16 -31.56 -71.87
N GLU A 805 -22.21 -32.72 -71.20
CA GLU A 805 -23.02 -32.94 -69.99
C GLU A 805 -22.59 -32.03 -68.83
N VAL A 806 -21.28 -31.90 -68.61
CA VAL A 806 -20.70 -31.01 -67.59
C VAL A 806 -20.94 -29.55 -67.93
N THR A 807 -20.77 -29.16 -69.20
CA THR A 807 -20.94 -27.77 -69.66
C THR A 807 -22.40 -27.32 -69.60
N LYS A 808 -23.34 -28.24 -69.87
CA LYS A 808 -24.79 -27.98 -69.78
C LYS A 808 -25.35 -28.09 -68.35
N GLY A 809 -24.52 -28.46 -67.36
CA GLY A 809 -24.97 -28.66 -65.98
C GLY A 809 -26.00 -29.77 -65.83
N SER A 810 -25.94 -30.80 -66.70
CA SER A 810 -26.91 -31.91 -66.71
C SER A 810 -26.50 -33.08 -65.79
N THR A 811 -25.52 -32.86 -64.90
CA THR A 811 -24.94 -33.85 -64.00
C THR A 811 -24.47 -33.17 -62.70
N ASP A 812 -24.42 -33.90 -61.59
CA ASP A 812 -23.91 -33.40 -60.31
C ASP A 812 -22.45 -33.84 -60.05
N THR A 813 -21.83 -33.31 -58.99
CA THR A 813 -20.44 -33.64 -58.60
C THR A 813 -20.19 -35.14 -58.42
N THR A 814 -21.16 -35.90 -57.92
CA THR A 814 -21.00 -37.33 -57.61
C THR A 814 -21.06 -38.17 -58.87
N VAL A 815 -22.04 -37.90 -59.73
CA VAL A 815 -22.19 -38.58 -61.03
C VAL A 815 -21.01 -38.20 -61.95
N ALA A 816 -20.67 -36.91 -62.02
CA ALA A 816 -19.56 -36.44 -62.86
C ALA A 816 -18.21 -37.03 -62.43
N LEU A 817 -17.94 -37.16 -61.12
CA LEU A 817 -16.71 -37.79 -60.63
C LEU A 817 -16.63 -39.28 -61.01
N THR A 818 -17.77 -39.98 -60.98
CA THR A 818 -17.87 -41.39 -61.38
C THR A 818 -17.58 -41.55 -62.87
N THR A 819 -18.21 -40.75 -63.73
CA THR A 819 -17.99 -40.76 -65.18
C THR A 819 -16.54 -40.39 -65.53
N LEU A 820 -15.97 -39.37 -64.88
CA LEU A 820 -14.58 -38.98 -65.07
C LEU A 820 -13.60 -40.13 -64.76
N ASN A 821 -13.81 -40.85 -63.67
CA ASN A 821 -12.96 -41.97 -63.27
C ASN A 821 -13.09 -43.15 -64.23
N SER A 822 -14.31 -43.39 -64.75
CA SER A 822 -14.55 -44.39 -65.80
C SER A 822 -13.77 -44.05 -67.08
N LEU A 823 -13.90 -42.81 -67.59
CA LEU A 823 -13.21 -42.38 -68.82
C LEU A 823 -11.68 -42.39 -68.68
N LYS A 824 -11.15 -42.00 -67.51
CA LYS A 824 -9.71 -42.15 -67.20
C LYS A 824 -9.28 -43.62 -67.23
N THR A 825 -10.13 -44.54 -66.79
CA THR A 825 -9.87 -45.98 -66.80
C THR A 825 -9.89 -46.53 -68.22
N GLN A 826 -10.88 -46.14 -69.03
CA GLN A 826 -10.95 -46.49 -70.45
C GLN A 826 -9.72 -45.99 -71.22
N TYR A 827 -9.31 -44.73 -71.01
CA TYR A 827 -8.08 -44.20 -71.60
C TYR A 827 -6.84 -45.00 -71.20
N LYS A 828 -6.72 -45.38 -69.91
CA LYS A 828 -5.59 -46.21 -69.43
C LYS A 828 -5.54 -47.58 -70.10
N ALA A 829 -6.69 -48.16 -70.45
CA ALA A 829 -6.80 -49.46 -71.12
C ALA A 829 -6.40 -49.44 -72.61
N LEU A 830 -6.29 -48.26 -73.24
CA LEU A 830 -5.85 -48.14 -74.64
C LEU A 830 -4.35 -48.48 -74.82
N SER A 831 -4.02 -48.95 -76.02
CA SER A 831 -2.63 -49.16 -76.45
C SER A 831 -1.86 -47.83 -76.48
N SER A 832 -0.53 -47.88 -76.40
CA SER A 832 0.31 -46.68 -76.46
C SER A 832 0.17 -45.91 -77.78
N VAL A 833 -0.20 -46.59 -78.87
CA VAL A 833 -0.46 -45.98 -80.18
C VAL A 833 -1.83 -45.31 -80.19
N ASP A 834 -2.86 -45.95 -79.62
CA ASP A 834 -4.24 -45.41 -79.62
C ASP A 834 -4.43 -44.28 -78.62
N LYS A 835 -3.72 -44.29 -77.48
CA LYS A 835 -3.68 -43.16 -76.54
C LYS A 835 -3.26 -41.85 -77.21
N LYS A 836 -2.33 -41.92 -78.17
CA LYS A 836 -1.85 -40.73 -78.91
C LYS A 836 -2.91 -40.14 -79.84
N LYS A 837 -3.93 -40.93 -80.21
CA LYS A 837 -5.01 -40.51 -81.11
C LYS A 837 -6.17 -39.82 -80.37
N VAL A 838 -6.32 -40.02 -79.05
CA VAL A 838 -7.36 -39.37 -78.22
C VAL A 838 -6.97 -37.92 -77.93
N TYR A 839 -7.19 -37.04 -78.92
CA TYR A 839 -6.70 -35.67 -78.88
C TYR A 839 -7.34 -34.83 -77.76
N ASN A 840 -8.57 -35.12 -77.38
CA ASN A 840 -9.34 -34.40 -76.35
C ASN A 840 -9.15 -34.97 -74.93
N TYR A 841 -8.20 -35.87 -74.69
CA TYR A 841 -7.96 -36.39 -73.34
C TYR A 841 -7.64 -35.28 -72.31
N SER A 842 -7.00 -34.19 -72.73
CA SER A 842 -6.72 -33.02 -71.88
C SER A 842 -7.99 -32.39 -71.30
N THR A 843 -9.14 -32.51 -71.98
CA THR A 843 -10.45 -32.03 -71.51
C THR A 843 -10.83 -32.65 -70.16
N LEU A 844 -10.48 -33.91 -69.91
CA LEU A 844 -10.74 -34.58 -68.63
C LEU A 844 -10.01 -33.90 -67.46
N SER A 845 -8.87 -33.25 -67.70
CA SER A 845 -8.16 -32.46 -66.68
C SER A 845 -8.92 -31.19 -66.33
N THR A 846 -9.44 -30.49 -67.33
CA THR A 846 -10.30 -29.30 -67.16
C THR A 846 -11.59 -29.65 -66.42
N ILE A 847 -12.25 -30.75 -66.82
CA ILE A 847 -13.45 -31.24 -66.13
C ILE A 847 -13.13 -31.64 -64.68
N ASN A 848 -12.02 -32.34 -64.43
CA ASN A 848 -11.57 -32.69 -63.08
C ASN A 848 -11.37 -31.46 -62.19
N ALA A 849 -10.80 -30.38 -62.74
CA ALA A 849 -10.63 -29.12 -62.02
C ALA A 849 -11.98 -28.46 -61.68
N ASN A 850 -12.94 -28.48 -62.61
CA ASN A 850 -14.29 -27.96 -62.37
C ASN A 850 -15.04 -28.78 -61.31
N ILE A 851 -15.02 -30.11 -61.40
CA ILE A 851 -15.63 -31.02 -60.41
C ILE A 851 -15.01 -30.80 -59.03
N SER A 852 -13.68 -30.67 -58.94
CA SER A 852 -13.00 -30.48 -57.65
C SER A 852 -13.39 -29.16 -56.98
N LYS A 853 -13.52 -28.08 -57.76
CA LYS A 853 -13.96 -26.77 -57.25
C LYS A 853 -15.43 -26.79 -56.83
N ALA A 854 -16.30 -27.37 -57.64
CA ALA A 854 -17.71 -27.56 -57.31
C ALA A 854 -17.86 -28.39 -56.03
N LYS A 855 -17.11 -29.49 -55.90
CA LYS A 855 -17.13 -30.35 -54.70
C LYS A 855 -16.66 -29.62 -53.44
N THR A 856 -15.63 -28.78 -53.57
CA THR A 856 -15.16 -27.96 -52.45
C THR A 856 -16.22 -26.96 -52.00
N ALA A 857 -16.94 -26.34 -52.93
CA ALA A 857 -18.03 -25.43 -52.59
C ALA A 857 -19.22 -26.16 -51.95
N GLU A 858 -19.57 -27.34 -52.48
CA GLU A 858 -20.60 -28.20 -51.91
C GLU A 858 -20.28 -28.58 -50.45
N THR A 859 -19.04 -28.99 -50.15
CA THR A 859 -18.59 -29.29 -48.78
C THR A 859 -18.68 -28.06 -47.88
N LYS A 860 -18.39 -26.86 -48.40
CA LYS A 860 -18.50 -25.60 -47.63
C LYS A 860 -19.95 -25.24 -47.35
N LEU A 861 -20.86 -25.43 -48.31
CA LEU A 861 -22.29 -25.23 -48.12
C LEU A 861 -22.84 -26.22 -47.08
N GLN A 862 -22.46 -27.49 -47.15
CA GLN A 862 -22.84 -28.50 -46.15
C GLN A 862 -22.29 -28.18 -44.75
N ALA A 863 -21.05 -27.72 -44.65
CA ALA A 863 -20.47 -27.30 -43.38
C ALA A 863 -21.17 -26.06 -42.80
N ALA A 864 -21.56 -25.11 -43.65
CA ALA A 864 -22.32 -23.93 -43.24
C ALA A 864 -23.74 -24.29 -42.78
N LEU A 865 -24.42 -25.23 -43.45
CA LEU A 865 -25.72 -25.77 -43.03
C LEU A 865 -25.64 -26.42 -41.63
N LYS A 866 -24.59 -27.19 -41.35
CA LYS A 866 -24.37 -27.79 -40.02
C LYS A 866 -24.11 -26.75 -38.93
N ASP A 867 -23.54 -25.59 -39.28
CA ASP A 867 -23.22 -24.52 -38.34
C ASP A 867 -24.43 -23.63 -38.04
N GLY A 868 -25.31 -23.41 -39.02
CA GLY A 868 -26.53 -22.61 -38.88
C GLY A 868 -26.33 -21.10 -38.79
N SER A 869 -25.09 -20.58 -38.88
CA SER A 869 -24.83 -19.13 -38.84
C SER A 869 -25.11 -18.43 -40.17
N GLU A 870 -25.89 -17.34 -40.14
CA GLU A 870 -26.18 -16.49 -41.31
C GLU A 870 -24.89 -16.04 -42.01
N SER A 871 -23.87 -15.65 -41.25
CA SER A 871 -22.59 -15.18 -41.79
C SER A 871 -21.89 -16.29 -42.58
N LYS A 872 -21.92 -17.53 -42.09
CA LYS A 872 -21.27 -18.66 -42.78
C LYS A 872 -22.10 -19.17 -43.94
N LEU A 873 -23.42 -19.20 -43.81
CA LEU A 873 -24.36 -19.50 -44.90
C LEU A 873 -24.20 -18.50 -46.04
N THR A 874 -24.19 -17.20 -45.74
CA THR A 874 -23.97 -16.12 -46.71
C THR A 874 -22.58 -16.19 -47.33
N THR A 875 -21.54 -16.48 -46.54
CA THR A 875 -20.17 -16.61 -47.05
C THR A 875 -20.04 -17.82 -47.98
N ALA A 876 -20.62 -18.96 -47.62
CA ALA A 876 -20.63 -20.17 -48.43
C ALA A 876 -21.43 -19.96 -49.73
N LEU A 877 -22.59 -19.32 -49.65
CA LEU A 877 -23.41 -18.95 -50.81
C LEU A 877 -22.69 -17.93 -51.71
N THR A 878 -21.98 -16.96 -51.13
CA THR A 878 -21.15 -16.01 -51.89
C THR A 878 -19.97 -16.71 -52.56
N ALA A 879 -19.33 -17.67 -51.89
CA ALA A 879 -18.26 -18.46 -52.48
C ALA A 879 -18.78 -19.35 -53.62
N PHE A 880 -19.99 -19.89 -53.49
CA PHE A 880 -20.70 -20.60 -54.56
C PHE A 880 -20.99 -19.67 -55.76
N LYS A 881 -21.56 -18.47 -55.53
CA LYS A 881 -21.84 -17.47 -56.59
C LYS A 881 -20.59 -16.98 -57.33
N LYS A 882 -19.39 -17.15 -56.75
CA LYS A 882 -18.09 -16.83 -57.37
C LYS A 882 -17.58 -17.92 -58.31
N LEU A 883 -18.17 -19.11 -58.29
CA LEU A 883 -17.86 -20.18 -59.23
C LEU A 883 -18.33 -19.79 -60.64
N THR A 884 -17.75 -20.41 -61.67
CA THR A 884 -18.26 -20.26 -63.05
C THR A 884 -19.60 -20.96 -63.21
N GLU A 885 -20.40 -20.60 -64.22
CA GLU A 885 -21.71 -21.22 -64.49
C GLU A 885 -21.63 -22.75 -64.58
N ILE A 886 -20.60 -23.27 -65.28
CA ILE A 886 -20.32 -24.71 -65.37
C ILE A 886 -20.09 -25.33 -63.98
N GLN A 887 -19.32 -24.65 -63.11
CA GLN A 887 -19.03 -25.14 -61.76
C GLN A 887 -20.25 -25.02 -60.83
N GLN A 888 -21.10 -24.01 -61.03
CA GLN A 888 -22.34 -23.84 -60.28
C GLN A 888 -23.34 -24.94 -60.63
N GLY A 889 -23.49 -25.26 -61.92
CA GLY A 889 -24.40 -26.31 -62.41
C GLY A 889 -24.05 -27.72 -61.92
N LEU A 890 -22.80 -27.95 -61.48
CA LEU A 890 -22.38 -29.24 -60.91
C LEU A 890 -22.77 -29.39 -59.42
N VAL A 891 -23.06 -28.31 -58.70
CA VAL A 891 -23.41 -28.37 -57.27
C VAL A 891 -24.87 -28.80 -57.12
N SER A 892 -25.15 -29.73 -56.20
CA SER A 892 -26.51 -30.22 -55.98
C SER A 892 -27.49 -29.08 -55.68
N LYS A 893 -28.58 -29.02 -56.45
CA LYS A 893 -29.65 -28.05 -56.25
C LYS A 893 -30.30 -28.17 -54.87
N SER A 894 -30.42 -29.38 -54.34
CA SER A 894 -30.99 -29.62 -53.00
C SER A 894 -30.24 -28.88 -51.90
N ILE A 895 -28.90 -28.84 -51.96
CA ILE A 895 -28.07 -28.17 -50.96
C ILE A 895 -28.24 -26.64 -51.03
N LEU A 896 -28.49 -26.10 -52.23
CA LEU A 896 -28.76 -24.68 -52.40
C LEU A 896 -30.16 -24.32 -51.89
N ASP A 897 -31.15 -25.16 -52.14
CA ASP A 897 -32.51 -24.99 -51.62
C ASP A 897 -32.50 -25.06 -50.08
N ASP A 898 -31.75 -25.99 -49.48
CA ASP A 898 -31.57 -26.08 -48.02
C ASP A 898 -30.89 -24.81 -47.45
N VAL A 899 -29.85 -24.29 -48.12
CA VAL A 899 -29.15 -23.06 -47.68
C VAL A 899 -30.04 -21.84 -47.80
N ASN A 900 -30.82 -21.72 -48.88
CA ASN A 900 -31.74 -20.61 -49.08
C ASN A 900 -32.89 -20.69 -48.07
N THR A 901 -33.45 -21.87 -47.81
CA THR A 901 -34.49 -22.08 -46.78
C THR A 901 -33.95 -21.70 -45.40
N ALA A 902 -32.73 -22.13 -45.04
CA ALA A 902 -32.11 -21.74 -43.78
C ALA A 902 -31.85 -20.24 -43.66
N LEU A 903 -31.56 -19.55 -44.77
CA LEU A 903 -31.42 -18.09 -44.80
C LEU A 903 -32.77 -17.38 -44.71
N GLU A 904 -33.81 -17.91 -45.35
CA GLU A 904 -35.19 -17.41 -45.25
C GLU A 904 -35.72 -17.58 -43.82
N ASP A 905 -35.52 -18.74 -43.18
CA ASP A 905 -35.89 -18.98 -41.77
C ASP A 905 -35.17 -18.03 -40.80
N ILE A 906 -33.91 -17.66 -41.09
CA ILE A 906 -33.17 -16.64 -40.33
C ILE A 906 -33.74 -15.23 -40.56
N GLN A 907 -34.15 -14.92 -41.78
CA GLN A 907 -34.73 -13.62 -42.14
C GLN A 907 -36.16 -13.43 -41.61
N ASP A 908 -36.95 -14.51 -41.55
CA ASP A 908 -38.30 -14.52 -40.98
C ASP A 908 -38.31 -14.57 -39.45
N GLY A 909 -37.28 -15.16 -38.84
CA GLY A 909 -37.02 -15.06 -37.41
C GLY A 909 -36.32 -13.76 -37.05
N LYS A 910 -37.05 -12.62 -37.00
CA LYS A 910 -36.53 -11.35 -36.46
C LYS A 910 -35.91 -11.58 -35.08
N THR A 911 -34.57 -11.64 -35.00
CA THR A 911 -33.87 -11.42 -33.74
C THR A 911 -34.15 -9.98 -33.35
N ASP A 912 -34.98 -9.77 -32.33
CA ASP A 912 -35.30 -8.42 -31.90
C ASP A 912 -34.03 -7.79 -31.35
N LYS A 913 -33.58 -6.71 -32.00
CA LYS A 913 -32.36 -6.02 -31.60
C LYS A 913 -32.45 -5.58 -30.13
N SER A 914 -33.66 -5.28 -29.65
CA SER A 914 -33.91 -4.95 -28.25
C SER A 914 -33.62 -6.09 -27.28
N ASP A 915 -33.87 -7.34 -27.67
CA ASP A 915 -33.60 -8.50 -26.82
C ASP A 915 -32.10 -8.70 -26.63
N LEU A 916 -31.31 -8.53 -27.70
CA LEU A 916 -29.85 -8.56 -27.61
C LEU A 916 -29.28 -7.38 -26.83
N GLU A 917 -29.86 -6.18 -26.97
CA GLU A 917 -29.47 -5.02 -26.16
C GLU A 917 -29.74 -5.28 -24.67
N PHE A 918 -30.88 -5.87 -24.33
CA PHE A 918 -31.24 -6.26 -22.97
C PHE A 918 -30.34 -7.37 -22.40
N MET A 919 -30.04 -8.39 -23.21
CA MET A 919 -29.10 -9.45 -22.84
C MET A 919 -27.69 -8.88 -22.61
N PHE A 920 -27.20 -8.00 -23.49
CA PHE A 920 -25.88 -7.39 -23.34
C PHE A 920 -25.82 -6.39 -22.17
N GLU A 921 -26.92 -5.71 -21.86
CA GLU A 921 -27.06 -4.89 -20.66
C GLU A 921 -27.01 -5.74 -19.39
N THR A 922 -27.68 -6.89 -19.37
CA THR A 922 -27.61 -7.86 -18.27
C THR A 922 -26.16 -8.33 -18.04
N LEU A 923 -25.41 -8.54 -19.13
CA LEU A 923 -23.97 -8.89 -19.07
C LEU A 923 -23.05 -7.76 -18.59
N ALA A 924 -23.55 -6.53 -18.43
CA ALA A 924 -22.79 -5.46 -17.75
C ALA A 924 -22.90 -5.57 -16.22
N GLY A 925 -23.93 -6.26 -15.72
CA GLY A 925 -24.22 -6.48 -14.30
C GLY A 925 -23.71 -7.84 -13.80
N GLU A 926 -24.49 -8.47 -12.93
CA GLU A 926 -24.24 -9.84 -12.46
C GLU A 926 -24.86 -10.84 -13.44
N TYR A 927 -24.09 -11.83 -13.87
CA TYR A 927 -24.52 -12.80 -14.89
C TYR A 927 -23.89 -14.17 -14.65
N GLY A 928 -24.64 -15.20 -14.99
CA GLY A 928 -24.24 -16.61 -14.90
C GLY A 928 -23.86 -17.21 -16.26
N TYR A 929 -23.56 -18.50 -16.25
CA TYR A 929 -23.18 -19.30 -17.41
C TYR A 929 -24.25 -19.26 -18.51
N GLU A 930 -25.52 -19.51 -18.15
CA GLU A 930 -26.63 -19.56 -19.11
C GLU A 930 -26.94 -18.21 -19.76
N ASP A 931 -26.72 -17.10 -19.05
CA ASP A 931 -26.92 -15.75 -19.61
C ASP A 931 -25.93 -15.49 -20.75
N VAL A 932 -24.66 -15.82 -20.54
CA VAL A 932 -23.62 -15.65 -21.56
C VAL A 932 -23.84 -16.62 -22.74
N LYS A 933 -24.25 -17.86 -22.47
CA LYS A 933 -24.52 -18.86 -23.52
C LYS A 933 -25.75 -18.50 -24.36
N SER A 934 -26.79 -17.99 -23.73
CA SER A 934 -27.99 -17.51 -24.42
C SER A 934 -27.68 -16.30 -25.28
N ALA A 935 -26.95 -15.31 -24.74
CA ALA A 935 -26.50 -14.14 -25.49
C ALA A 935 -25.57 -14.53 -26.65
N GLN A 936 -24.70 -15.51 -26.45
CA GLN A 936 -23.83 -16.05 -27.50
C GLN A 936 -24.64 -16.70 -28.62
N LYS A 937 -25.65 -17.50 -28.28
CA LYS A 937 -26.51 -18.17 -29.25
C LYS A 937 -27.25 -17.16 -30.13
N GLU A 938 -27.84 -16.14 -29.52
CA GLU A 938 -28.62 -15.13 -30.26
C GLU A 938 -27.71 -14.17 -31.03
N ALA A 939 -26.55 -13.80 -30.48
CA ALA A 939 -25.56 -12.98 -31.16
C ALA A 939 -24.99 -13.65 -32.42
N ASN A 940 -24.87 -14.99 -32.44
CA ASN A 940 -24.37 -15.73 -33.61
C ASN A 940 -25.30 -15.67 -34.84
N ARG A 941 -26.52 -15.15 -34.67
CA ARG A 941 -27.49 -14.91 -35.74
C ARG A 941 -27.23 -13.62 -36.51
N LEU A 942 -26.38 -12.72 -35.98
CA LEU A 942 -26.06 -11.43 -36.60
C LEU A 942 -24.63 -11.40 -37.16
N SER A 943 -24.39 -10.53 -38.14
CA SER A 943 -23.03 -10.29 -38.63
C SER A 943 -22.16 -9.54 -37.62
N ALA A 944 -20.84 -9.67 -37.76
CA ALA A 944 -19.89 -8.94 -36.92
C ALA A 944 -20.02 -7.40 -37.01
N LYS A 945 -20.61 -6.88 -38.09
CA LYS A 945 -20.88 -5.44 -38.26
C LYS A 945 -22.13 -5.04 -37.46
N GLU A 946 -23.18 -5.84 -37.50
CA GLU A 946 -24.43 -5.60 -36.78
C GLU A 946 -24.23 -5.73 -35.29
N LEU A 947 -23.51 -6.76 -34.82
CA LEU A 947 -23.18 -6.95 -33.41
C LEU A 947 -22.46 -5.74 -32.80
N LYS A 948 -21.50 -5.14 -33.53
CA LYS A 948 -20.79 -3.93 -33.08
C LYS A 948 -21.70 -2.70 -32.96
N ALA A 949 -22.85 -2.71 -33.62
CA ALA A 949 -23.85 -1.63 -33.58
C ALA A 949 -24.95 -1.87 -32.53
N ILE A 950 -24.89 -2.98 -31.79
CA ILE A 950 -25.76 -3.24 -30.63
C ILE A 950 -25.17 -2.54 -29.41
N LYS A 951 -26.02 -1.85 -28.64
CA LYS A 951 -25.61 -1.22 -27.39
C LYS A 951 -25.04 -2.27 -26.43
N ASN A 952 -24.05 -1.89 -25.63
CA ASN A 952 -23.39 -2.79 -24.67
C ASN A 952 -22.63 -3.98 -25.29
N TYR A 953 -22.32 -3.97 -26.59
CA TYR A 953 -21.51 -5.03 -27.23
C TYR A 953 -20.17 -5.31 -26.52
N ASN A 954 -19.51 -4.29 -25.96
CA ASN A 954 -18.29 -4.47 -25.18
C ASN A 954 -18.50 -5.33 -23.92
N ALA A 955 -19.67 -5.25 -23.27
CA ALA A 955 -20.01 -6.09 -22.13
C ALA A 955 -20.11 -7.56 -22.55
N TYR A 956 -20.78 -7.85 -23.66
CA TYR A 956 -20.80 -9.18 -24.27
C TYR A 956 -19.40 -9.69 -24.66
N GLN A 957 -18.55 -8.84 -25.25
CA GLN A 957 -17.18 -9.24 -25.60
C GLN A 957 -16.34 -9.60 -24.37
N ASN A 958 -16.51 -8.88 -23.26
CA ASN A 958 -15.83 -9.17 -22.01
C ASN A 958 -16.40 -10.45 -21.37
N ALA A 959 -17.72 -10.59 -21.29
CA ALA A 959 -18.38 -11.79 -20.78
C ALA A 959 -17.94 -13.07 -21.54
N LEU A 960 -17.79 -13.00 -22.87
CA LEU A 960 -17.25 -14.11 -23.67
C LEU A 960 -15.78 -14.46 -23.35
N LYS A 961 -14.95 -13.48 -23.01
CA LYS A 961 -13.56 -13.72 -22.60
C LYS A 961 -13.51 -14.42 -21.25
N GLU A 962 -14.33 -13.95 -20.30
CA GLU A 962 -14.45 -14.55 -18.97
C GLU A 962 -15.00 -15.98 -19.06
N LEU A 963 -16.04 -16.21 -19.88
CA LEU A 963 -16.59 -17.55 -20.14
C LEU A 963 -15.52 -18.51 -20.67
N LYS A 964 -14.68 -18.10 -21.63
CA LYS A 964 -13.60 -18.93 -22.15
C LYS A 964 -12.54 -19.27 -21.11
N ALA A 965 -12.26 -18.35 -20.19
CA ALA A 965 -11.34 -18.59 -19.08
C ALA A 965 -11.92 -19.62 -18.11
N VAL A 966 -13.22 -19.54 -17.81
CA VAL A 966 -13.95 -20.51 -16.99
C VAL A 966 -14.01 -21.88 -17.66
N GLU A 967 -14.37 -21.97 -18.94
CA GLU A 967 -14.35 -23.23 -19.71
C GLU A 967 -12.96 -23.87 -19.73
N SER A 968 -11.90 -23.06 -19.83
CA SER A 968 -10.51 -23.53 -19.74
C SER A 968 -10.13 -24.04 -18.35
N PHE A 969 -10.74 -23.50 -17.30
CA PHE A 969 -10.58 -23.98 -15.94
C PHE A 969 -11.35 -25.30 -15.71
N ILE A 970 -12.59 -25.38 -16.18
CA ILE A 970 -13.43 -26.60 -16.17
C ILE A 970 -12.71 -27.76 -16.85
N ALA A 971 -12.13 -27.51 -18.04
CA ALA A 971 -11.36 -28.54 -18.74
C ALA A 971 -10.14 -29.05 -17.95
N LYS A 972 -9.65 -28.32 -16.94
CA LYS A 972 -8.61 -28.82 -16.02
C LYS A 972 -9.21 -29.68 -14.92
N ILE A 973 -10.43 -29.41 -14.49
CA ILE A 973 -11.20 -30.24 -13.54
C ILE A 973 -11.51 -31.59 -14.21
N ASP A 974 -12.02 -31.59 -15.44
CA ASP A 974 -12.38 -32.82 -16.16
C ASP A 974 -11.17 -33.75 -16.39
N LYS A 975 -9.96 -33.19 -16.44
CA LYS A 975 -8.70 -33.92 -16.62
C LYS A 975 -8.11 -34.49 -15.32
N LEU A 976 -8.80 -34.37 -14.18
CA LEU A 976 -8.30 -34.85 -12.89
C LEU A 976 -8.24 -36.38 -12.77
N GLY A 977 -9.13 -37.09 -13.47
CA GLY A 977 -9.34 -38.54 -13.33
C GLY A 977 -10.06 -38.93 -12.03
N ASP A 978 -10.49 -40.19 -11.92
CA ASP A 978 -11.39 -40.66 -10.84
C ASP A 978 -10.75 -40.65 -9.44
N THR A 979 -9.41 -40.74 -9.36
CA THR A 979 -8.65 -40.72 -8.10
C THR A 979 -7.49 -39.70 -8.16
N PRO A 980 -7.78 -38.38 -8.09
CA PRO A 980 -6.74 -37.36 -8.23
C PRO A 980 -5.85 -37.27 -6.98
N THR A 981 -4.55 -37.11 -7.19
CA THR A 981 -3.57 -36.91 -6.11
C THR A 981 -3.77 -35.56 -5.40
N TYR A 982 -3.30 -35.44 -4.15
CA TYR A 982 -3.38 -34.21 -3.36
C TYR A 982 -2.84 -32.99 -4.13
N SER A 983 -1.64 -33.11 -4.72
CA SER A 983 -1.00 -32.05 -5.51
C SER A 983 -1.87 -31.59 -6.69
N LYS A 984 -2.58 -32.51 -7.35
CA LYS A 984 -3.52 -32.20 -8.43
C LYS A 984 -4.76 -31.46 -7.90
N LYS A 985 -5.35 -31.92 -6.78
CA LYS A 985 -6.48 -31.24 -6.11
C LYS A 985 -6.11 -29.83 -5.63
N GLN A 986 -4.92 -29.65 -5.04
CA GLN A 986 -4.43 -28.34 -4.59
C GLN A 986 -4.18 -27.38 -5.75
N THR A 987 -3.68 -27.87 -6.87
CA THR A 987 -3.48 -27.06 -8.08
C THR A 987 -4.82 -26.53 -8.60
N ILE A 988 -5.87 -27.34 -8.54
CA ILE A 988 -7.22 -26.93 -8.95
C ILE A 988 -7.80 -25.89 -8.01
N ILE A 989 -7.68 -26.07 -6.69
CA ILE A 989 -8.13 -25.08 -5.70
C ILE A 989 -7.34 -23.77 -5.81
N THR A 990 -6.03 -23.84 -6.07
CA THR A 990 -5.21 -22.65 -6.30
C THR A 990 -5.64 -21.90 -7.57
N ASN A 991 -6.05 -22.62 -8.61
CA ASN A 991 -6.58 -22.02 -9.83
C ASN A 991 -8.00 -21.48 -9.64
N TYR A 992 -8.83 -22.14 -8.82
CA TYR A 992 -10.14 -21.65 -8.40
C TYR A 992 -10.04 -20.31 -7.66
N ASN A 993 -9.14 -20.20 -6.68
CA ASN A 993 -8.92 -18.97 -5.92
C ASN A 993 -8.31 -17.82 -6.76
N LYS A 994 -7.89 -18.10 -7.99
CA LYS A 994 -7.38 -17.10 -8.95
C LYS A 994 -8.44 -16.65 -9.94
N LEU A 995 -9.63 -17.25 -9.94
CA LEU A 995 -10.72 -16.76 -10.76
C LEU A 995 -11.07 -15.33 -10.33
N THR A 996 -11.27 -14.45 -11.31
CA THR A 996 -11.79 -13.10 -11.03
C THR A 996 -13.21 -13.19 -10.49
N ALA A 997 -13.71 -12.12 -9.86
CA ALA A 997 -15.09 -12.10 -9.34
C ALA A 997 -16.12 -12.48 -10.42
N LYS A 998 -15.96 -11.97 -11.65
CA LYS A 998 -16.86 -12.31 -12.78
C LYS A 998 -16.71 -13.77 -13.24
N GLN A 999 -15.49 -14.31 -13.25
CA GLN A 999 -15.26 -15.73 -13.58
C GLN A 999 -15.83 -16.66 -12.50
N ALA A 1000 -15.72 -16.27 -11.23
CA ALA A 1000 -16.28 -17.00 -10.12
C ALA A 1000 -17.81 -17.04 -10.20
N MET A 1001 -18.48 -15.93 -10.50
CA MET A 1001 -19.94 -15.89 -10.68
C MET A 1001 -20.42 -16.81 -11.81
N ILE A 1002 -19.75 -16.79 -12.97
CA ILE A 1002 -20.05 -17.72 -14.07
C ILE A 1002 -19.86 -19.16 -13.59
N PHE A 1003 -18.72 -19.47 -12.96
CA PHE A 1003 -18.41 -20.81 -12.48
C PHE A 1003 -19.41 -21.31 -11.42
N GLU A 1004 -19.78 -20.47 -10.46
CA GLU A 1004 -20.70 -20.79 -9.35
C GLU A 1004 -22.14 -21.03 -9.83
N SER A 1005 -22.52 -20.44 -10.96
CA SER A 1005 -23.82 -20.70 -11.60
C SER A 1005 -23.87 -21.98 -12.43
N MET A 1006 -22.74 -22.69 -12.61
CA MET A 1006 -22.70 -23.95 -13.36
C MET A 1006 -23.16 -25.11 -12.47
N ASP A 1007 -23.96 -26.02 -13.04
CA ASP A 1007 -24.40 -27.21 -12.33
C ASP A 1007 -23.25 -28.21 -12.09
N GLY A 1008 -23.12 -28.69 -10.85
CA GLY A 1008 -22.24 -29.80 -10.45
C GLY A 1008 -20.78 -29.42 -10.15
N TYR A 1009 -20.19 -28.49 -10.90
CA TYR A 1009 -18.77 -28.12 -10.74
C TYR A 1009 -18.44 -27.40 -9.42
N PRO A 1010 -19.25 -26.44 -8.94
CA PRO A 1010 -19.03 -25.80 -7.63
C PRO A 1010 -19.07 -26.81 -6.47
N GLN A 1011 -19.96 -27.80 -6.54
CA GLN A 1011 -20.08 -28.86 -5.53
C GLN A 1011 -18.82 -29.72 -5.50
N ILE A 1012 -18.25 -30.07 -6.67
CA ILE A 1012 -16.98 -30.81 -6.78
C ILE A 1012 -15.83 -30.06 -6.10
N ILE A 1013 -15.72 -28.74 -6.32
CA ILE A 1013 -14.67 -27.91 -5.69
C ILE A 1013 -14.89 -27.79 -4.18
N SER A 1014 -16.13 -27.55 -3.75
CA SER A 1014 -16.49 -27.46 -2.33
C SER A 1014 -16.15 -28.75 -1.57
N GLU A 1015 -16.44 -29.92 -2.16
CA GLU A 1015 -16.04 -31.21 -1.58
C GLU A 1015 -14.52 -31.42 -1.53
N MET A 1016 -13.78 -30.97 -2.56
CA MET A 1016 -12.31 -31.04 -2.55
C MET A 1016 -11.73 -30.17 -1.44
N ILE A 1017 -12.22 -28.94 -1.28
CA ILE A 1017 -11.80 -28.03 -0.21
C ILE A 1017 -12.10 -28.67 1.16
N LYS A 1018 -13.31 -29.17 1.38
CA LYS A 1018 -13.73 -29.82 2.64
C LYS A 1018 -12.83 -31.01 3.01
N LYS A 1019 -12.47 -31.86 2.05
CA LYS A 1019 -11.58 -33.04 2.28
C LYS A 1019 -10.13 -32.64 2.55
N LEU A 1020 -9.64 -31.55 1.97
CA LEU A 1020 -8.27 -31.03 2.18
C LEU A 1020 -8.09 -30.34 3.54
N THR A 1021 -9.12 -29.63 4.02
CA THR A 1021 -9.06 -28.87 5.29
C THR A 1021 -9.22 -29.75 6.53
N THR A 1022 -9.85 -30.92 6.40
CA THR A 1022 -10.18 -31.79 7.55
C THR A 1022 -8.96 -32.59 8.09
N SER A 1023 -8.07 -33.07 7.22
CA SER A 1023 -6.97 -33.98 7.64
C SER A 1023 -5.84 -33.30 8.42
N SER A 1024 -5.48 -32.04 8.10
CA SER A 1024 -4.44 -31.28 8.81
C SER A 1024 -4.97 -30.59 10.08
N LYS A 1025 -6.25 -30.18 10.08
CA LYS A 1025 -6.92 -29.60 11.24
C LYS A 1025 -7.03 -30.61 12.39
N ASN A 1026 -7.51 -31.83 12.10
CA ASN A 1026 -7.64 -32.87 13.12
C ASN A 1026 -6.28 -33.22 13.75
N LEU A 1027 -5.20 -33.32 12.97
CA LEU A 1027 -3.87 -33.64 13.52
C LEU A 1027 -3.29 -32.51 14.39
N ASN A 1028 -3.54 -31.24 14.03
CA ASN A 1028 -3.16 -30.10 14.86
C ASN A 1028 -3.99 -30.01 16.16
N GLU A 1029 -5.26 -30.37 16.13
CA GLU A 1029 -6.10 -30.47 17.34
C GLU A 1029 -5.61 -31.61 18.27
N PHE A 1030 -5.27 -32.78 17.72
CA PHE A 1030 -4.67 -33.90 18.47
C PHE A 1030 -3.28 -33.58 19.07
N ILE A 1031 -2.47 -32.77 18.39
CA ILE A 1031 -1.18 -32.30 18.93
C ILE A 1031 -1.39 -31.18 19.96
N GLY A 1032 -2.38 -30.33 19.73
CA GLY A 1032 -2.76 -29.26 20.65
C GLY A 1032 -3.24 -29.78 22.01
N SER A 1033 -3.88 -30.95 22.05
CA SER A 1033 -4.32 -31.57 23.31
C SER A 1033 -3.19 -32.16 24.15
N LEU A 1034 -1.95 -32.28 23.63
CA LEU A 1034 -0.80 -32.77 24.40
C LEU A 1034 -0.25 -31.75 25.41
N LEU A 1035 -0.52 -30.44 25.22
CA LEU A 1035 0.04 -29.37 26.02
C LEU A 1035 -1.02 -28.31 26.32
N VAL A 1036 -1.57 -28.35 27.53
CA VAL A 1036 -2.38 -27.25 28.06
C VAL A 1036 -1.53 -26.53 29.10
N SER A 1037 -1.33 -25.22 28.95
CA SER A 1037 -0.55 -24.37 29.89
C SER A 1037 0.93 -24.75 30.09
N GLY A 1038 1.55 -25.50 29.16
CA GLY A 1038 2.95 -25.93 29.28
C GLY A 1038 3.18 -27.22 30.07
N GLN A 1039 2.10 -27.88 30.50
CA GLN A 1039 2.13 -29.17 31.20
C GLN A 1039 1.40 -30.26 30.40
N TYR A 1040 1.79 -31.53 30.59
CA TYR A 1040 1.10 -32.67 30.00
C TYR A 1040 -0.21 -32.91 30.77
N ASP A 1041 -1.36 -32.61 30.16
CA ASP A 1041 -2.67 -32.86 30.76
C ASP A 1041 -3.37 -34.02 30.06
N LEU A 1042 -3.13 -35.23 30.56
CA LEU A 1042 -3.68 -36.47 30.00
C LEU A 1042 -5.05 -36.83 30.59
N LYS A 1043 -5.52 -36.15 31.65
CA LYS A 1043 -6.81 -36.45 32.29
C LYS A 1043 -8.01 -36.09 31.41
N ALA A 1044 -7.87 -35.10 30.53
CA ALA A 1044 -8.91 -34.73 29.57
C ALA A 1044 -8.96 -35.66 28.33
N SER A 1045 -7.91 -36.45 28.09
CA SER A 1045 -7.75 -37.24 26.85
C SER A 1045 -8.02 -38.75 27.02
N PHE A 1046 -8.02 -39.26 28.25
CA PHE A 1046 -8.40 -40.64 28.59
C PHE A 1046 -9.71 -40.61 29.36
N ASN A 1047 -10.81 -41.05 28.75
CA ASN A 1047 -12.13 -41.05 29.41
C ASN A 1047 -12.22 -41.96 30.64
N GLU A 1048 -11.25 -42.85 30.88
CA GLU A 1048 -11.13 -43.61 32.13
C GLU A 1048 -9.64 -43.88 32.41
N VAL A 1049 -9.09 -43.34 33.49
CA VAL A 1049 -7.83 -43.83 34.07
C VAL A 1049 -8.23 -44.84 35.14
N PRO A 1050 -7.99 -46.16 34.96
CA PRO A 1050 -8.42 -47.15 35.93
C PRO A 1050 -7.65 -46.97 37.25
N GLU A 1051 -8.36 -46.96 38.38
CA GLU A 1051 -7.76 -47.07 39.71
C GLU A 1051 -7.08 -48.45 39.85
N VAL A 1052 -5.80 -48.56 39.47
CA VAL A 1052 -4.99 -49.76 39.77
C VAL A 1052 -3.73 -49.36 40.51
N LYS A 1053 -3.71 -49.67 41.81
CA LYS A 1053 -2.50 -49.73 42.63
C LYS A 1053 -1.56 -50.81 42.04
N GLY A 1054 -0.69 -50.42 41.11
CA GLY A 1054 0.30 -51.31 40.50
C GLY A 1054 0.86 -50.92 39.12
N GLU A 1055 0.42 -49.82 38.51
CA GLU A 1055 0.51 -49.69 37.04
C GLU A 1055 1.13 -48.39 36.50
N ALA A 1056 2.10 -47.78 37.19
CA ALA A 1056 2.81 -46.62 36.64
C ALA A 1056 3.51 -46.90 35.30
N LEU A 1057 3.95 -48.14 35.08
CA LEU A 1057 4.47 -48.59 33.78
C LEU A 1057 3.37 -48.72 32.71
N SER A 1058 2.13 -49.03 33.10
CA SER A 1058 0.97 -49.15 32.20
C SER A 1058 0.52 -47.77 31.70
N PHE A 1059 0.56 -46.76 32.57
CA PHE A 1059 0.33 -45.36 32.21
C PHE A 1059 1.32 -44.86 31.15
N VAL A 1060 2.62 -45.08 31.36
CA VAL A 1060 3.66 -44.73 30.37
C VAL A 1060 3.46 -45.51 29.07
N THR A 1061 3.06 -46.78 29.15
CA THR A 1061 2.77 -47.60 27.96
C THR A 1061 1.60 -47.04 27.15
N SER A 1062 0.50 -46.66 27.81
CA SER A 1062 -0.67 -46.06 27.16
C SER A 1062 -0.35 -44.68 26.55
N PHE A 1063 0.51 -43.90 27.22
CA PHE A 1063 1.01 -42.63 26.68
C PHE A 1063 1.89 -42.85 25.43
N ASP A 1064 2.76 -43.86 25.43
CA ASP A 1064 3.58 -44.22 24.26
C ASP A 1064 2.70 -44.69 23.07
N GLU A 1065 1.64 -45.46 23.32
CA GLU A 1065 0.68 -45.90 22.30
C GLU A 1065 -0.08 -44.73 21.68
N PHE A 1066 -0.54 -43.77 22.49
CA PHE A 1066 -1.15 -42.54 22.00
C PHE A 1066 -0.20 -41.72 21.11
N LEU A 1067 1.05 -41.54 21.54
CA LEU A 1067 2.09 -40.87 20.74
C LEU A 1067 2.43 -41.65 19.45
N ALA A 1068 2.27 -42.98 19.43
CA ALA A 1068 2.46 -43.80 18.25
C ALA A 1068 1.30 -43.65 17.24
N ALA A 1069 0.06 -43.49 17.71
CA ALA A 1069 -1.10 -43.23 16.85
C ALA A 1069 -0.94 -41.89 16.08
N ILE A 1070 -0.53 -40.82 16.76
CA ILE A 1070 -0.27 -39.51 16.14
C ILE A 1070 0.87 -39.61 15.11
N ASP A 1071 1.92 -40.36 15.42
CA ASP A 1071 3.07 -40.56 14.53
C ASP A 1071 2.71 -41.37 13.27
N SER A 1072 1.78 -42.33 13.40
CA SER A 1072 1.25 -43.09 12.27
C SER A 1072 0.47 -42.20 11.30
N GLU A 1073 -0.42 -41.34 11.82
CA GLU A 1073 -1.17 -40.39 10.97
C GLU A 1073 -0.26 -39.33 10.34
N TYR A 1074 0.71 -38.77 11.08
CA TYR A 1074 1.68 -37.84 10.53
C TYR A 1074 2.56 -38.47 9.43
N LYS A 1075 2.90 -39.76 9.55
CA LYS A 1075 3.70 -40.46 8.54
C LYS A 1075 2.98 -40.63 7.21
N LYS A 1076 1.65 -40.71 7.21
CA LYS A 1076 0.82 -40.77 6.00
C LYS A 1076 0.86 -39.45 5.20
N LEU A 1077 1.26 -38.34 5.82
CA LEU A 1077 1.38 -37.03 5.19
C LEU A 1077 2.62 -36.92 4.30
N ASP A 1078 2.49 -36.25 3.15
CA ASP A 1078 3.60 -35.93 2.27
C ASP A 1078 4.48 -34.77 2.80
N SER A 1079 5.58 -34.47 2.10
CA SER A 1079 6.56 -33.47 2.56
C SER A 1079 6.03 -32.03 2.62
N LYS A 1080 4.89 -31.73 2.00
CA LYS A 1080 4.24 -30.42 2.04
C LYS A 1080 3.14 -30.39 3.09
N GLU A 1081 2.37 -31.46 3.24
CA GLU A 1081 1.36 -31.61 4.30
C GLU A 1081 1.99 -31.63 5.70
N LYS A 1082 3.15 -32.27 5.85
CA LYS A 1082 3.94 -32.25 7.10
C LYS A 1082 4.31 -30.84 7.58
N LYS A 1083 4.45 -29.88 6.66
CA LYS A 1083 4.74 -28.47 6.98
C LYS A 1083 3.54 -27.72 7.56
N LEU A 1084 2.32 -28.23 7.37
CA LEU A 1084 1.08 -27.66 7.92
C LEU A 1084 0.78 -28.17 9.33
N VAL A 1085 1.68 -28.99 9.89
CA VAL A 1085 1.61 -29.52 11.26
C VAL A 1085 2.84 -29.00 12.01
N PRO A 1086 2.94 -27.68 12.24
CA PRO A 1086 4.17 -27.02 12.67
C PRO A 1086 4.65 -27.47 14.05
N HIS A 1087 3.75 -28.05 14.86
CA HIS A 1087 3.99 -28.42 16.24
C HIS A 1087 4.33 -29.92 16.43
N TYR A 1088 4.61 -30.67 15.36
CA TYR A 1088 4.97 -32.09 15.46
C TYR A 1088 6.22 -32.37 16.30
N SER A 1089 7.10 -31.38 16.46
CA SER A 1089 8.25 -31.46 17.37
C SER A 1089 7.84 -31.75 18.82
N ILE A 1090 6.63 -31.37 19.23
CA ILE A 1090 6.05 -31.67 20.56
C ILE A 1090 5.89 -33.18 20.77
N VAL A 1091 5.39 -33.91 19.77
CA VAL A 1091 5.23 -35.37 19.83
C VAL A 1091 6.60 -36.05 19.93
N THR A 1092 7.58 -35.53 19.19
CA THR A 1092 8.96 -36.03 19.24
C THR A 1092 9.58 -35.81 20.62
N GLN A 1093 9.33 -34.66 21.24
CA GLN A 1093 9.80 -34.35 22.59
C GLN A 1093 9.07 -35.18 23.65
N ALA A 1094 7.75 -35.34 23.54
CA ALA A 1094 6.94 -36.18 24.43
C ALA A 1094 7.39 -37.65 24.45
N LYS A 1095 7.78 -38.21 23.30
CA LYS A 1095 8.38 -39.56 23.22
C LYS A 1095 9.71 -39.67 23.98
N LYS A 1096 10.54 -38.62 23.92
CA LYS A 1096 11.81 -38.58 24.68
C LYS A 1096 11.54 -38.47 26.18
N ASP A 1097 10.58 -37.64 26.57
CA ASP A 1097 10.21 -37.41 27.96
C ASP A 1097 9.57 -38.67 28.57
N SER A 1098 8.66 -39.34 27.85
CA SER A 1098 8.11 -40.65 28.21
C SER A 1098 9.20 -41.68 28.50
N LYS A 1099 10.20 -41.78 27.60
CA LYS A 1099 11.35 -42.69 27.79
C LYS A 1099 12.21 -42.32 29.01
N ALA A 1100 12.43 -41.03 29.26
CA ALA A 1100 13.20 -40.56 30.39
C ALA A 1100 12.51 -40.90 31.72
N ILE A 1101 11.20 -40.67 31.81
CA ILE A 1101 10.45 -40.97 33.03
C ILE A 1101 10.29 -42.47 33.26
N LYS A 1102 10.17 -43.29 32.20
CA LYS A 1102 10.06 -44.75 32.31
C LYS A 1102 11.22 -45.34 33.10
N SER A 1103 12.46 -44.94 32.77
CA SER A 1103 13.67 -45.37 33.47
C SER A 1103 13.66 -44.99 34.96
N VAL A 1104 13.08 -43.83 35.31
CA VAL A 1104 12.98 -43.37 36.69
C VAL A 1104 11.86 -44.09 37.45
N ILE A 1105 10.73 -44.37 36.81
CA ILE A 1105 9.63 -45.18 37.38
C ILE A 1105 10.12 -46.61 37.65
N GLU A 1106 10.87 -47.22 36.74
CA GLU A 1106 11.44 -48.56 36.96
C GLU A 1106 12.36 -48.61 38.19
N LEU A 1107 13.17 -47.57 38.40
CA LEU A 1107 14.00 -47.45 39.62
C LEU A 1107 13.16 -47.20 40.87
N ALA A 1108 12.12 -46.36 40.78
CA ALA A 1108 11.20 -46.07 41.88
C ALA A 1108 10.45 -47.34 42.35
N VAL A 1109 9.95 -48.13 41.39
CA VAL A 1109 9.26 -49.40 41.64
C VAL A 1109 10.21 -50.42 42.29
N LYS A 1110 11.46 -50.54 41.79
CA LYS A 1110 12.48 -51.42 42.38
C LYS A 1110 12.83 -51.03 43.82
N TYR A 1111 12.98 -49.73 44.09
CA TYR A 1111 13.21 -49.23 45.43
C TYR A 1111 12.02 -49.52 46.36
N ASN A 1112 10.79 -49.22 45.93
CA ASN A 1112 9.58 -49.46 46.74
C ASN A 1112 9.30 -50.95 47.03
N ALA A 1113 9.78 -51.85 46.17
CA ALA A 1113 9.66 -53.29 46.34
C ALA A 1113 10.76 -53.92 47.23
N SER A 1114 11.80 -53.16 47.60
CA SER A 1114 12.91 -53.67 48.42
C SER A 1114 12.55 -53.65 49.92
N SER A 1115 12.80 -54.75 50.64
CA SER A 1115 12.53 -54.84 52.09
C SER A 1115 13.48 -53.92 52.86
N VAL A 1116 12.95 -53.23 53.87
CA VAL A 1116 13.46 -51.97 54.44
C VAL A 1116 14.88 -52.02 55.05
N ASP A 1117 15.49 -53.18 55.31
CA ASP A 1117 16.73 -53.25 56.10
C ASP A 1117 17.95 -53.92 55.40
N SER A 1118 18.15 -53.70 54.09
CA SER A 1118 19.35 -54.18 53.39
C SER A 1118 20.14 -53.05 52.71
N LYS A 1119 21.48 -53.15 52.70
CA LYS A 1119 22.39 -52.20 52.01
C LYS A 1119 22.00 -51.90 50.56
N GLY A 1120 21.30 -52.82 49.88
CA GLY A 1120 20.82 -52.63 48.52
C GLY A 1120 19.63 -51.67 48.38
N SER A 1121 18.82 -51.48 49.43
CA SER A 1121 17.70 -50.52 49.44
C SER A 1121 18.18 -49.07 49.43
N ASP A 1122 19.20 -48.77 50.25
CA ASP A 1122 19.80 -47.43 50.32
C ASP A 1122 20.48 -47.03 49.00
N GLU A 1123 21.15 -47.96 48.33
CA GLU A 1123 21.74 -47.71 47.01
C GLU A 1123 20.68 -47.45 45.93
N LEU A 1124 19.57 -48.21 45.94
CA LEU A 1124 18.46 -48.01 44.99
C LEU A 1124 17.75 -46.68 45.23
N LYS A 1125 17.58 -46.27 46.49
CA LYS A 1125 17.05 -44.95 46.86
C LYS A 1125 17.91 -43.83 46.30
N VAL A 1126 19.22 -43.87 46.53
CA VAL A 1126 20.17 -42.86 46.04
C VAL A 1126 20.21 -42.83 44.51
N GLN A 1127 20.15 -43.99 43.85
CA GLN A 1127 20.11 -44.06 42.39
C GLN A 1127 18.80 -43.47 41.82
N TRP A 1128 17.66 -43.80 42.41
CA TRP A 1128 16.36 -43.24 42.04
C TRP A 1128 16.34 -41.72 42.26
N GLU A 1129 16.72 -41.22 43.44
CA GLU A 1129 16.74 -39.78 43.74
C GLU A 1129 17.65 -39.02 42.78
N ARG A 1130 18.84 -39.57 42.50
CA ARG A 1130 19.76 -38.99 41.52
C ARG A 1130 19.18 -38.98 40.12
N ALA A 1131 18.45 -40.03 39.72
CA ALA A 1131 17.80 -40.09 38.41
C ALA A 1131 16.59 -39.14 38.32
N PHE A 1132 15.79 -39.03 39.37
CA PHE A 1132 14.65 -38.12 39.46
C PHE A 1132 15.09 -36.66 39.45
N ASN A 1133 16.14 -36.29 40.20
CA ASN A 1133 16.66 -34.91 40.22
C ASN A 1133 17.28 -34.48 38.88
N LYS A 1134 17.57 -35.42 37.97
CA LYS A 1134 18.04 -35.12 36.60
C LYS A 1134 16.88 -34.87 35.63
N LEU A 1135 15.65 -35.18 36.01
CA LEU A 1135 14.47 -34.91 35.18
C LEU A 1135 14.20 -33.40 35.12
N SER A 1136 13.78 -32.91 33.97
CA SER A 1136 13.27 -31.53 33.82
C SER A 1136 11.96 -31.34 34.59
N ALA A 1137 11.56 -30.10 34.88
CA ALA A 1137 10.32 -29.80 35.57
C ALA A 1137 9.08 -30.43 34.89
N GLN A 1138 9.08 -30.49 33.55
CA GLN A 1138 8.02 -31.10 32.75
C GLN A 1138 8.03 -32.64 32.86
N GLN A 1139 9.21 -33.27 32.86
CA GLN A 1139 9.38 -34.70 33.08
C GLN A 1139 9.01 -35.12 34.51
N GLN A 1140 9.34 -34.30 35.52
CA GLN A 1140 8.94 -34.52 36.91
C GLN A 1140 7.41 -34.44 37.06
N SER A 1141 6.76 -33.51 36.37
CA SER A 1141 5.29 -33.41 36.36
C SER A 1141 4.64 -34.67 35.78
N LEU A 1142 5.18 -35.18 34.66
CA LEU A 1142 4.70 -36.43 34.06
C LEU A 1142 4.99 -37.66 34.95
N PHE A 1143 6.14 -37.70 35.63
CA PHE A 1143 6.43 -38.73 36.64
C PHE A 1143 5.42 -38.68 37.80
N ASN A 1144 5.10 -37.49 38.31
CA ASN A 1144 4.14 -37.31 39.41
C ASN A 1144 2.70 -37.68 38.99
N LEU A 1145 2.35 -37.48 37.72
CA LEU A 1145 1.10 -37.97 37.12
C LEU A 1145 1.05 -39.50 37.04
N ALA A 1146 2.18 -40.13 36.67
CA ALA A 1146 2.29 -41.59 36.60
C ALA A 1146 2.36 -42.26 37.98
N MET A 1147 2.88 -41.56 38.99
CA MET A 1147 3.08 -42.04 40.37
C MET A 1147 2.48 -41.07 41.41
N PRO A 1148 1.16 -40.82 41.40
CA PRO A 1148 0.50 -39.84 42.26
C PRO A 1148 0.48 -40.33 43.71
N GLY A 1149 1.51 -39.98 44.47
CA GLY A 1149 1.69 -40.42 45.86
C GLY A 1149 3.13 -40.81 46.20
N PHE A 1150 3.98 -41.02 45.19
CA PHE A 1150 5.41 -41.25 45.39
C PHE A 1150 6.14 -39.92 45.59
N LYS A 1151 6.06 -39.40 46.81
CA LYS A 1151 6.71 -38.14 47.19
C LYS A 1151 8.17 -38.43 47.60
N LYS A 1152 9.07 -37.55 47.17
CA LYS A 1152 10.46 -37.54 47.63
C LYS A 1152 10.54 -37.37 49.14
#